data_AF-A0A381WI75-F1
#
_entry.id   AF-A0A381WI75-F1
#
_cell.length_a   1.000
_cell.length_b   1.000
_cell.length_c   1.000
_cell.angle_alpha   90.00
_cell.angle_beta   90.00
_cell.angle_gamma   90.00
#
_symmetry.space_group_name_H-M   'P 1'
#
loop_
_entity.id
_entity.type
_entity.pdbx_description
1 polymer ?
#
loop_
_entity_poly.entity_id
_entity_poly.type
_entity_poly.pdbx_seq_one_letter_code
_entity_poly.pdbx_strand_id
1 'polypeptide(L)'
;MNIVVLCKMNKLLFLPFLVLIIGIPSAYAHPFLLDSDPGQGQNAAIGTTQIITFYSEAIEIDFSELKIFDSNGNKIDNMDTSYYDGENSLVITTPPLEDGIYTVTSKVLSKIDGHLVQAAIIFGVGEAEVDLSLLESQEKSETTFLPEAAARFPGMVGQTIVLGSAIAAIAIWGTQLKHFGKESRVLLNQIYRFKFAKLTGISLLAVFASNFIMLGIQTMRLETSPMSVIDTTFGTTWLIRMIITSILLGIWFWMERKQHLSTKKHIPMLIVSLMLIFTTTMMGHGASTELSAPIILDYVHNLLASVWIGGVIFFGFVLLPTLASIDGTQKSKAILAILPRYSGMIIIALGILIITGPLLLWFLESDVSSLTNSTYGSLIIAKIMLAIVMIGFGAFYQFKIQKPAERNLKSGNMFTFNKLSKLLKAEAMVGIVLLGVVALLVNSSLPAGEIQTVDAQDITFGFSSNLFSEKAKFDVLLVPASVGQNTISVLVSNVSGEPLSDISSLKIKVSNPQRNITPIEIPIVEQKSENETRFEGDITFGFAGTWQIEIEAQRTQTVNEGIIFDILVKPTLSEIRTEITEYDFPDPDSAPLYPRFDGDNTIWISDAAKPQLWEFTLDDQQFKSHEFNGLTTIFIDIDQNGKIWFTDTPNSMIGNFDPKTEKFETIEIPVLDIISEQSIPIAVKADFEDRIWVALVDKN
;
A
#
# COMPACT_ATOMS: atom_id res chain seq x y z
N MET A 1 32.95 19.08 -35.85
CA MET A 1 33.21 19.63 -34.51
C MET A 1 31.95 20.36 -34.07
N ASN A 2 31.30 19.80 -33.06
CA ASN A 2 30.02 20.09 -32.38
C ASN A 2 29.26 21.39 -32.72
N ILE A 3 28.05 21.23 -33.28
CA ILE A 3 27.00 22.25 -33.20
C ILE A 3 25.80 21.62 -32.48
N VAL A 4 25.69 22.00 -31.21
CA VAL A 4 24.52 21.92 -30.36
C VAL A 4 23.39 22.72 -31.02
N VAL A 5 22.32 22.04 -31.43
CA VAL A 5 21.02 22.67 -31.66
C VAL A 5 20.02 21.96 -30.74
N LEU A 6 20.19 22.18 -29.44
CA LEU A 6 19.08 22.04 -28.51
C LEU A 6 18.15 23.23 -28.77
N CYS A 7 17.05 22.93 -29.44
CA CYS A 7 15.98 23.88 -29.67
C CYS A 7 15.45 24.36 -28.31
N LYS A 8 15.34 25.69 -28.14
CA LYS A 8 14.68 26.37 -27.02
C LYS A 8 13.29 25.77 -26.76
N MET A 9 13.19 24.80 -25.85
CA MET A 9 11.96 24.47 -25.14
C MET A 9 11.98 25.27 -23.84
N ASN A 10 10.94 26.06 -23.63
CA ASN A 10 10.79 26.97 -22.50
C ASN A 10 11.14 26.28 -21.17
N LYS A 11 11.96 26.96 -20.36
CA LYS A 11 12.35 26.61 -18.98
C LYS A 11 11.17 26.63 -17.98
N LEU A 12 9.92 26.51 -18.45
CA LEU A 12 8.71 26.70 -17.66
C LEU A 12 8.05 25.37 -17.21
N LEU A 13 8.62 24.21 -17.55
CA LEU A 13 8.02 22.89 -17.29
C LEU A 13 8.70 22.08 -16.19
N PHE A 14 9.78 22.59 -15.58
CA PHE A 14 10.57 21.85 -14.59
C PHE A 14 10.35 22.26 -13.13
N LEU A 15 9.45 23.22 -12.86
CA LEU A 15 9.28 23.79 -11.52
C LEU A 15 8.17 23.21 -10.62
N PRO A 16 7.30 22.26 -11.01
CA PRO A 16 6.36 21.68 -10.04
C PRO A 16 6.80 20.31 -9.47
N PHE A 17 8.04 19.86 -9.73
CA PHE A 17 8.50 18.53 -9.27
C PHE A 17 9.15 18.55 -7.88
N LEU A 18 9.34 19.72 -7.28
CA LEU A 18 10.00 19.87 -6.00
C LEU A 18 9.04 20.55 -5.01
N VAL A 19 8.34 19.72 -4.25
CA VAL A 19 7.73 19.94 -2.91
C VAL A 19 6.46 19.09 -2.85
N LEU A 20 6.55 17.92 -2.22
CA LEU A 20 5.46 17.27 -1.48
C LEU A 20 6.03 16.02 -0.80
N ILE A 21 6.56 16.21 0.41
CA ILE A 21 6.68 15.15 1.42
C ILE A 21 5.74 15.60 2.54
N ILE A 22 4.56 15.00 2.60
CA ILE A 22 3.64 15.06 3.73
C ILE A 22 3.08 13.65 3.85
N GLY A 23 3.26 13.02 5.02
CA GLY A 23 2.53 11.86 5.56
C GLY A 23 2.43 10.62 4.69
N ILE A 24 2.68 9.44 5.24
CA ILE A 24 2.39 8.16 4.58
C ILE A 24 1.06 7.62 5.15
N PRO A 25 -0.09 7.92 4.54
CA PRO A 25 -1.31 7.15 4.78
C PRO A 25 -1.23 5.85 3.98
N SER A 26 -1.76 4.77 4.55
CA SER A 26 -2.00 3.53 3.83
C SER A 26 -3.08 3.74 2.79
N ALA A 27 -2.81 3.33 1.55
CA ALA A 27 -3.77 3.35 0.47
C ALA A 27 -4.46 1.99 0.37
N TYR A 28 -5.78 1.98 0.45
CA TYR A 28 -6.57 0.79 0.15
C TYR A 28 -7.34 1.04 -1.15
N ALA A 29 -7.49 0.00 -1.95
CA ALA A 29 -8.39 0.01 -3.09
C ALA A 29 -9.47 -1.00 -2.77
N HIS A 30 -10.72 -0.54 -2.73
CA HIS A 30 -11.91 -1.21 -2.20
C HIS A 30 -12.16 -0.95 -0.70
N PRO A 31 -13.44 -0.96 -0.25
CA PRO A 31 -13.84 -0.73 1.13
C PRO A 31 -13.69 -2.04 1.90
N PHE A 32 -12.46 -2.39 2.22
CA PHE A 32 -12.19 -3.54 3.06
C PHE A 32 -12.65 -3.26 4.47
N LEU A 33 -13.27 -4.27 5.07
CA LEU A 33 -13.50 -4.28 6.49
C LEU A 33 -12.13 -4.32 7.20
N LEU A 34 -11.85 -3.27 7.97
CA LEU A 34 -10.63 -3.14 8.77
C LEU A 34 -10.83 -3.69 10.17
N ASP A 35 -11.98 -3.38 10.78
CA ASP A 35 -12.27 -3.73 12.17
C ASP A 35 -13.79 -3.73 12.44
N SER A 36 -14.19 -4.32 13.57
CA SER A 36 -15.57 -4.29 14.05
C SER A 36 -15.66 -4.26 15.58
N ASP A 37 -16.77 -3.73 16.08
CA ASP A 37 -17.15 -3.81 17.48
C ASP A 37 -18.58 -4.38 17.58
N PRO A 38 -18.76 -5.63 18.06
CA PRO A 38 -17.74 -6.54 18.56
C PRO A 38 -16.76 -7.04 17.49
N GLY A 39 -15.52 -7.35 17.90
CA GLY A 39 -14.47 -7.84 17.00
C GLY A 39 -14.64 -9.30 16.58
N GLN A 40 -13.99 -9.68 15.48
CA GLN A 40 -13.92 -11.06 15.00
C GLN A 40 -13.40 -12.00 16.10
N GLY A 41 -14.19 -13.04 16.42
CA GLY A 41 -13.87 -14.03 17.45
C GLY A 41 -13.92 -13.51 18.89
N GLN A 42 -14.36 -12.26 19.13
CA GLN A 42 -14.46 -11.70 20.47
C GLN A 42 -15.82 -11.99 21.12
N ASN A 43 -15.85 -11.92 22.45
CA ASN A 43 -17.08 -12.02 23.23
C ASN A 43 -17.56 -10.64 23.70
N ALA A 44 -18.78 -10.29 23.29
CA ALA A 44 -19.48 -9.10 23.74
C ALA A 44 -20.34 -9.36 24.99
N ALA A 45 -20.73 -8.29 25.67
CA ALA A 45 -21.61 -8.40 26.84
C ALA A 45 -23.05 -8.80 26.43
N ILE A 46 -23.70 -9.62 27.26
CA ILE A 46 -25.13 -9.90 27.13
C ILE A 46 -25.90 -8.57 27.14
N GLY A 47 -26.86 -8.45 26.22
CA GLY A 47 -27.65 -7.25 26.03
C GLY A 47 -27.03 -6.21 25.11
N THR A 48 -25.96 -6.56 24.38
CA THR A 48 -25.43 -5.74 23.27
C THR A 48 -26.55 -5.43 22.27
N THR A 49 -26.69 -4.16 21.86
CA THR A 49 -27.76 -3.70 20.95
C THR A 49 -27.25 -3.07 19.67
N GLN A 50 -25.94 -2.93 19.50
CA GLN A 50 -25.34 -2.28 18.33
C GLN A 50 -24.07 -3.00 17.91
N ILE A 51 -23.86 -3.09 16.61
CA ILE A 51 -22.62 -3.59 16.00
C ILE A 51 -22.10 -2.50 15.07
N ILE A 52 -20.81 -2.18 15.19
CA ILE A 52 -20.12 -1.17 14.41
C ILE A 52 -19.06 -1.85 13.54
N THR A 53 -18.89 -1.39 12.31
CA THR A 53 -17.89 -1.89 11.35
C THR A 53 -17.12 -0.72 10.75
N PHE A 54 -15.81 -0.86 10.62
CA PHE A 54 -14.90 0.15 10.10
C PHE A 54 -14.27 -0.30 8.79
N TYR A 55 -14.14 0.61 7.84
CA TYR A 55 -13.68 0.31 6.50
C TYR A 55 -12.53 1.22 6.07
N SER A 56 -11.79 0.74 5.09
CA SER A 56 -10.59 1.40 4.58
C SER A 56 -10.83 2.64 3.73
N GLU A 57 -12.07 2.87 3.29
CA GLU A 57 -12.46 4.02 2.48
C GLU A 57 -13.96 4.35 2.67
N ALA A 58 -14.38 5.49 2.11
CA ALA A 58 -15.76 5.96 2.19
C ALA A 58 -16.76 5.07 1.44
N ILE A 59 -17.92 4.86 2.04
CA ILE A 59 -18.97 3.94 1.60
C ILE A 59 -20.19 4.71 1.09
N GLU A 60 -20.87 4.17 0.08
CA GLU A 60 -22.15 4.64 -0.41
C GLU A 60 -23.29 3.92 0.33
N ILE A 61 -23.86 4.58 1.35
CA ILE A 61 -24.84 3.98 2.28
C ILE A 61 -26.08 3.41 1.58
N ASP A 62 -26.60 4.07 0.54
CA ASP A 62 -27.84 3.66 -0.14
C ASP A 62 -27.73 2.30 -0.85
N PHE A 63 -26.49 1.82 -1.08
CA PHE A 63 -26.19 0.53 -1.69
C PHE A 63 -25.38 -0.38 -0.78
N SER A 64 -25.34 -0.05 0.50
CA SER A 64 -24.58 -0.78 1.51
C SER A 64 -25.49 -1.24 2.63
N GLU A 65 -25.27 -2.46 3.11
CA GLU A 65 -26.08 -3.06 4.17
C GLU A 65 -25.23 -3.90 5.11
N LEU A 66 -25.60 -3.87 6.39
CA LEU A 66 -25.21 -4.85 7.38
C LEU A 66 -26.39 -5.78 7.64
N LYS A 67 -26.12 -7.04 7.95
CA LYS A 67 -27.12 -8.01 8.40
C LYS A 67 -26.55 -8.83 9.55
N ILE A 68 -27.35 -9.09 10.57
CA ILE A 68 -26.95 -9.88 11.73
C ILE A 68 -27.77 -11.17 11.75
N PHE A 69 -27.09 -12.30 11.92
CA PHE A 69 -27.67 -13.62 12.02
C PHE A 69 -27.33 -14.29 13.35
N ASP A 70 -28.29 -15.01 13.92
CA ASP A 70 -28.06 -15.92 15.05
C ASP A 70 -27.45 -17.26 14.60
N SER A 71 -27.11 -18.12 15.56
CA SER A 71 -26.56 -19.47 15.32
C SER A 71 -27.50 -20.42 14.57
N ASN A 72 -28.80 -20.10 14.47
CA ASN A 72 -29.78 -20.84 13.69
C ASN A 72 -29.92 -20.30 12.25
N GLY A 73 -29.19 -19.22 11.91
CA GLY A 73 -29.27 -18.54 10.63
C GLY A 73 -30.47 -17.59 10.50
N ASN A 74 -31.17 -17.26 11.58
CA ASN A 74 -32.24 -16.28 11.56
C ASN A 74 -31.65 -14.87 11.57
N LYS A 75 -32.22 -13.98 10.75
CA LYS A 75 -31.87 -12.56 10.75
C LYS A 75 -32.48 -11.86 11.97
N ILE A 76 -31.67 -11.18 12.78
CA ILE A 76 -32.09 -10.60 14.08
C ILE A 76 -31.87 -9.08 14.20
N ASP A 77 -31.44 -8.39 13.14
CA ASP A 77 -31.24 -6.94 13.15
C ASP A 77 -32.53 -6.11 12.96
N ASN A 78 -32.43 -4.82 13.26
CA ASN A 78 -33.49 -3.83 13.09
C ASN A 78 -33.56 -3.20 11.69
N MET A 79 -32.71 -3.63 10.75
CA MET A 79 -32.65 -3.14 9.35
C MET A 79 -32.39 -1.63 9.22
N ASP A 80 -31.58 -1.08 10.11
CA ASP A 80 -31.32 0.36 10.25
C ASP A 80 -29.84 0.72 10.03
N THR A 81 -29.19 0.04 9.08
CA THR A 81 -27.79 0.34 8.71
C THR A 81 -27.62 1.82 8.40
N SER A 82 -26.69 2.47 9.08
CA SER A 82 -26.40 3.89 8.94
C SER A 82 -24.92 4.18 9.19
N TYR A 83 -24.45 5.39 8.87
CA TYR A 83 -23.10 5.80 9.25
C TYR A 83 -22.98 5.95 10.76
N TYR A 84 -21.83 5.55 11.31
CA TYR A 84 -21.55 5.71 12.73
C TYR A 84 -20.75 6.99 13.01
N ASP A 85 -19.50 7.02 12.56
CA ASP A 85 -18.55 8.13 12.71
C ASP A 85 -17.78 8.33 11.40
N GLY A 86 -18.33 9.15 10.51
CA GLY A 86 -17.80 9.36 9.17
C GLY A 86 -18.32 8.37 8.12
N GLU A 87 -17.90 8.58 6.87
CA GLU A 87 -18.40 7.79 5.73
C GLU A 87 -17.73 6.43 5.57
N ASN A 88 -16.70 6.13 6.37
CA ASN A 88 -15.95 4.88 6.37
C ASN A 88 -16.33 3.94 7.53
N SER A 89 -17.41 4.23 8.26
CA SER A 89 -17.89 3.37 9.34
C SER A 89 -19.41 3.21 9.30
N LEU A 90 -19.89 1.99 9.54
CA LEU A 90 -21.31 1.64 9.53
C LEU A 90 -21.72 1.04 10.87
N VAL A 91 -22.93 1.38 11.31
CA VAL A 91 -23.58 0.80 12.49
C VAL A 91 -24.91 0.15 12.10
N ILE A 92 -25.24 -0.94 12.78
CA ILE A 92 -26.55 -1.59 12.73
C ILE A 92 -27.02 -1.92 14.14
N THR A 93 -28.33 -1.80 14.42
CA THR A 93 -28.88 -2.12 15.73
C THR A 93 -29.62 -3.45 15.74
N THR A 94 -29.70 -4.04 16.92
CA THR A 94 -30.36 -5.31 17.21
C THR A 94 -31.13 -5.20 18.53
N PRO A 95 -32.20 -5.99 18.75
CA PRO A 95 -32.67 -6.27 20.09
C PRO A 95 -31.52 -6.75 20.99
N PRO A 96 -31.61 -6.58 22.33
CA PRO A 96 -30.57 -7.02 23.25
C PRO A 96 -30.19 -8.48 23.01
N LEU A 97 -28.94 -8.71 22.64
CA LEU A 97 -28.45 -10.05 22.30
C LEU A 97 -28.38 -10.93 23.54
N GLU A 98 -28.81 -12.19 23.39
CA GLU A 98 -28.71 -13.23 24.41
C GLU A 98 -27.35 -13.94 24.31
N ASP A 99 -27.09 -14.89 25.20
CA ASP A 99 -25.91 -15.74 25.14
C ASP A 99 -25.91 -16.58 23.84
N GLY A 100 -24.83 -16.52 23.06
CA GLY A 100 -24.74 -17.25 21.80
C GLY A 100 -23.71 -16.69 20.80
N ILE A 101 -23.62 -17.35 19.64
CA ILE A 101 -22.74 -16.95 18.53
C ILE A 101 -23.57 -16.23 17.47
N TYR A 102 -23.03 -15.12 16.99
CA TYR A 102 -23.68 -14.27 15.99
C TYR A 102 -22.75 -14.01 14.81
N THR A 103 -23.35 -13.86 13.63
CA THR A 103 -22.64 -13.54 12.39
C THR A 103 -23.13 -12.21 11.84
N VAL A 104 -22.23 -11.27 11.60
CA VAL A 104 -22.51 -10.01 10.89
C VAL A 104 -22.00 -10.14 9.48
N THR A 105 -22.86 -10.04 8.49
CA THR A 105 -22.45 -9.93 7.08
C THR A 105 -22.54 -8.48 6.65
N SER A 106 -21.51 -8.02 5.94
CA SER A 106 -21.45 -6.71 5.33
C SER A 106 -21.43 -6.84 3.81
N LYS A 107 -22.19 -5.97 3.14
CA LYS A 107 -22.14 -5.75 1.69
C LYS A 107 -22.05 -4.24 1.48
N VAL A 108 -20.88 -3.75 1.04
CA VAL A 108 -20.57 -2.32 0.98
C VAL A 108 -20.11 -1.87 -0.40
N LEU A 109 -20.60 -0.72 -0.87
CA LEU A 109 -20.20 -0.09 -2.12
C LEU A 109 -19.24 1.08 -1.85
N SER A 110 -18.08 1.09 -2.50
CA SER A 110 -17.15 2.22 -2.44
C SER A 110 -17.72 3.49 -3.08
N LYS A 111 -17.52 4.65 -2.44
CA LYS A 111 -17.70 5.96 -3.08
C LYS A 111 -16.58 6.33 -4.05
N ILE A 112 -15.41 5.70 -3.93
CA ILE A 112 -14.19 6.09 -4.63
C ILE A 112 -14.04 5.29 -5.94
N ASP A 113 -13.98 3.96 -5.85
CA ASP A 113 -13.71 3.10 -7.01
C ASP A 113 -14.97 2.42 -7.59
N GLY A 114 -16.11 2.53 -6.88
CA GLY A 114 -17.39 1.97 -7.28
C GLY A 114 -17.48 0.45 -7.18
N HIS A 115 -16.58 -0.20 -6.42
CA HIS A 115 -16.60 -1.64 -6.21
C HIS A 115 -17.46 -2.04 -5.01
N LEU A 116 -18.18 -3.16 -5.18
CA LEU A 116 -19.01 -3.78 -4.15
C LEU A 116 -18.23 -4.91 -3.48
N VAL A 117 -17.95 -4.78 -2.18
CA VAL A 117 -17.23 -5.78 -1.37
C VAL A 117 -18.19 -6.43 -0.38
N GLN A 118 -17.95 -7.71 -0.11
CA GLN A 118 -18.67 -8.47 0.91
C GLN A 118 -17.67 -9.00 1.94
N ALA A 119 -18.06 -8.95 3.20
CA ALA A 119 -17.30 -9.46 4.34
C ALA A 119 -18.26 -10.11 5.35
N ALA A 120 -17.73 -10.99 6.20
CA ALA A 120 -18.50 -11.58 7.28
C ALA A 120 -17.64 -11.68 8.55
N ILE A 121 -18.23 -11.30 9.67
CA ILE A 121 -17.65 -11.35 11.01
C ILE A 121 -18.45 -12.34 11.85
N ILE A 122 -17.79 -13.12 12.69
CA ILE A 122 -18.41 -14.01 13.68
C ILE A 122 -17.92 -13.58 15.06
N PHE A 123 -18.83 -13.39 16.01
CA PHE A 123 -18.51 -13.01 17.39
C PHE A 123 -19.43 -13.75 18.37
N GLY A 124 -18.98 -13.90 19.62
CA GLY A 124 -19.78 -14.47 20.70
C GLY A 124 -20.41 -13.39 21.57
N VAL A 125 -21.46 -13.74 22.29
CA VAL A 125 -22.08 -12.90 23.32
C VAL A 125 -22.20 -13.75 24.58
N GLY A 126 -21.80 -13.20 25.72
CA GLY A 126 -21.82 -13.90 27.01
C GLY A 126 -20.67 -14.91 27.17
N GLU A 127 -21.00 -16.14 27.54
CA GLU A 127 -20.08 -17.24 27.79
C GLU A 127 -19.90 -18.14 26.55
N ALA A 128 -20.56 -17.83 25.42
CA ALA A 128 -20.38 -18.57 24.17
C ALA A 128 -18.94 -18.52 23.67
N GLU A 129 -18.33 -19.68 23.38
CA GLU A 129 -16.99 -19.76 22.78
C GLU A 129 -17.10 -19.81 21.25
N VAL A 130 -16.37 -18.91 20.58
CA VAL A 130 -16.25 -18.94 19.11
C VAL A 130 -15.13 -19.90 18.73
N ASP A 131 -15.46 -20.96 17.99
CA ASP A 131 -14.46 -21.87 17.42
C ASP A 131 -13.66 -21.14 16.33
N LEU A 132 -12.43 -20.74 16.68
CA LEU A 132 -11.53 -19.99 15.81
C LEU A 132 -11.09 -20.78 14.57
N SER A 133 -11.19 -22.12 14.59
CA SER A 133 -10.86 -22.95 13.42
C SER A 133 -11.84 -22.74 12.25
N LEU A 134 -13.06 -22.27 12.52
CA LEU A 134 -14.03 -21.89 11.49
C LEU A 134 -13.60 -20.62 10.73
N LEU A 135 -12.75 -19.78 11.32
CA LEU A 135 -12.29 -18.51 10.75
C LEU A 135 -11.19 -18.71 9.69
N GLU A 136 -10.38 -19.77 9.80
CA GLU A 136 -9.35 -20.12 8.81
C GLU A 136 -9.93 -20.58 7.47
N SER A 137 -11.22 -20.94 7.44
CA SER A 137 -11.90 -21.49 6.26
C SER A 137 -12.61 -20.46 5.38
N GLN A 138 -12.56 -19.16 5.72
CA GLN A 138 -13.15 -18.14 4.85
C GLN A 138 -12.43 -18.09 3.49
N GLU A 139 -13.16 -18.44 2.43
CA GLU A 139 -12.65 -18.31 1.06
C GLU A 139 -12.25 -16.87 0.76
N LYS A 140 -11.07 -16.70 0.15
CA LYS A 140 -10.60 -15.42 -0.40
C LYS A 140 -11.70 -14.84 -1.30
N SER A 141 -12.27 -13.71 -0.88
CA SER A 141 -13.27 -12.95 -1.65
C SER A 141 -12.76 -12.74 -3.09
N GLU A 142 -13.64 -12.79 -4.11
CA GLU A 142 -13.27 -12.60 -5.52
C GLU A 142 -12.60 -11.23 -5.72
N THR A 143 -11.26 -11.20 -5.71
CA THR A 143 -10.45 -9.97 -5.71
C THR A 143 -10.39 -9.25 -7.05
N THR A 144 -10.88 -9.88 -8.14
CA THR A 144 -10.89 -9.27 -9.49
C THR A 144 -12.16 -9.63 -10.27
N PHE A 145 -13.10 -8.70 -10.34
CA PHE A 145 -14.33 -8.88 -11.12
C PHE A 145 -14.08 -8.68 -12.64
N LEU A 146 -13.78 -9.77 -13.35
CA LEU A 146 -13.43 -9.79 -14.78
C LEU A 146 -14.36 -8.99 -15.72
N PRO A 147 -15.70 -9.01 -15.58
CA PRO A 147 -16.60 -8.27 -16.46
C PRO A 147 -16.30 -6.76 -16.48
N GLU A 148 -15.99 -6.18 -15.32
CA GLU A 148 -15.66 -4.76 -15.21
C GLU A 148 -14.36 -4.40 -15.91
N ALA A 149 -13.30 -5.18 -15.70
CA ALA A 149 -12.03 -5.00 -16.42
C ALA A 149 -12.23 -5.08 -17.94
N ALA A 150 -13.04 -6.05 -18.41
CA ALA A 150 -13.38 -6.18 -19.82
C ALA A 150 -14.18 -4.98 -20.36
N ALA A 151 -15.05 -4.38 -19.55
CA ALA A 151 -15.79 -3.17 -19.93
C ALA A 151 -14.93 -1.91 -19.94
N ARG A 152 -13.95 -1.76 -19.02
CA ARG A 152 -13.00 -0.62 -19.00
C ARG A 152 -12.03 -0.66 -20.18
N PHE A 153 -11.62 -1.87 -20.61
CA PHE A 153 -10.55 -2.05 -21.58
C PHE A 153 -10.72 -1.25 -22.89
N PRO A 154 -11.85 -1.29 -23.62
CA PRO A 154 -12.04 -0.50 -24.83
C PRO A 154 -11.96 1.01 -24.57
N GLY A 155 -12.43 1.46 -23.41
CA GLY A 155 -12.37 2.87 -23.01
C GLY A 155 -10.96 3.36 -22.70
N MET A 156 -10.15 2.54 -22.02
CA MET A 156 -8.74 2.83 -21.78
C MET A 156 -7.94 2.89 -23.10
N VAL A 157 -8.12 1.89 -23.98
CA VAL A 157 -7.47 1.91 -25.30
C VAL A 157 -7.91 3.12 -26.11
N GLY A 158 -9.21 3.40 -26.15
CA GLY A 158 -9.77 4.52 -26.91
C GLY A 158 -9.24 5.88 -26.45
N GLN A 159 -9.26 6.17 -25.15
CA GLN A 159 -8.79 7.45 -24.63
C GLN A 159 -7.29 7.68 -24.86
N THR A 160 -6.47 6.63 -24.67
CA THR A 160 -5.02 6.67 -24.91
C THR A 160 -4.72 6.98 -26.37
N ILE A 161 -5.46 6.36 -27.31
CA ILE A 161 -5.29 6.63 -28.75
C ILE A 161 -5.71 8.06 -29.09
N VAL A 162 -6.84 8.56 -28.60
CA VAL A 162 -7.33 9.91 -28.93
C VAL A 162 -6.36 10.97 -28.42
N LEU A 163 -5.98 10.91 -27.14
CA LEU A 163 -5.07 11.87 -26.54
C LEU A 163 -3.68 11.82 -27.20
N GLY A 164 -3.11 10.62 -27.34
CA GLY A 164 -1.81 10.43 -28.01
C GLY A 164 -1.82 10.90 -29.46
N SER A 165 -2.90 10.64 -30.20
CA SER A 165 -3.06 11.10 -31.59
C SER A 165 -3.17 12.63 -31.67
N ALA A 166 -3.88 13.28 -30.74
CA ALA A 166 -4.00 14.73 -30.69
C ALA A 166 -2.65 15.40 -30.41
N ILE A 167 -1.89 14.87 -29.43
CA ILE A 167 -0.55 15.37 -29.10
C ILE A 167 0.42 15.15 -30.28
N ALA A 168 0.47 13.95 -30.84
CA ALA A 168 1.34 13.62 -31.96
C ALA A 168 1.01 14.44 -33.23
N ALA A 169 -0.29 14.68 -33.51
CA ALA A 169 -0.73 15.54 -34.60
C ALA A 169 -0.18 16.97 -34.47
N ILE A 170 -0.21 17.53 -33.25
CA ILE A 170 0.25 18.89 -32.98
C ILE A 170 1.78 18.98 -33.01
N ALA A 171 2.47 18.10 -32.28
CA ALA A 171 3.92 18.14 -32.10
C ALA A 171 4.68 17.74 -33.38
N ILE A 172 4.19 16.73 -34.11
CA ILE A 172 4.93 16.09 -35.20
C ILE A 172 4.39 16.54 -36.55
N TRP A 173 3.11 16.29 -36.83
CA TRP A 173 2.54 16.49 -38.17
C TRP A 173 2.40 17.98 -38.53
N GLY A 174 1.89 18.79 -37.59
CA GLY A 174 1.67 20.23 -37.80
C GLY A 174 2.93 21.02 -38.16
N THR A 175 4.10 20.58 -37.68
CA THR A 175 5.37 21.26 -37.93
C THR A 175 6.00 20.88 -39.27
N GLN A 176 5.68 19.70 -39.83
CA GLN A 176 6.35 19.15 -41.01
C GLN A 176 5.57 19.33 -42.32
N LEU A 177 4.25 19.54 -42.25
CA LEU A 177 3.42 19.80 -43.44
C LEU A 177 3.93 20.99 -44.27
N LYS A 178 4.63 21.95 -43.64
CA LYS A 178 5.18 23.16 -44.26
C LYS A 178 6.39 22.90 -45.17
N HIS A 179 6.95 21.69 -45.20
CA HIS A 179 8.12 21.36 -46.04
C HIS A 179 7.74 20.74 -47.40
N PHE A 180 6.47 20.39 -47.62
CA PHE A 180 6.00 19.82 -48.90
C PHE A 180 5.50 20.91 -49.87
N GLY A 181 5.46 20.61 -51.18
CA GLY A 181 4.84 21.49 -52.19
C GLY A 181 3.33 21.63 -52.01
N LYS A 182 2.72 22.69 -52.57
CA LYS A 182 1.29 23.03 -52.36
C LYS A 182 0.33 21.89 -52.75
N GLU A 183 0.56 21.23 -53.89
CA GLU A 183 -0.26 20.11 -54.36
C GLU A 183 -0.10 18.86 -53.48
N SER A 184 1.13 18.48 -53.15
CA SER A 184 1.41 17.36 -52.25
C SER A 184 0.82 17.57 -50.85
N ARG A 185 0.79 18.82 -50.35
CA ARG A 185 0.13 19.15 -49.07
C ARG A 185 -1.36 18.86 -49.08
N VAL A 186 -2.07 19.18 -50.17
CA VAL A 186 -3.52 18.95 -50.27
C VAL A 186 -3.81 17.45 -50.26
N LEU A 187 -3.11 16.68 -51.10
CA LEU A 187 -3.24 15.22 -51.15
C LEU A 187 -2.94 14.57 -49.79
N LEU A 188 -1.79 14.92 -49.19
CA LEU A 188 -1.38 14.39 -47.89
C LEU A 188 -2.38 14.77 -46.78
N ASN A 189 -2.92 15.99 -46.78
CA ASN A 189 -3.92 16.40 -45.79
C ASN A 189 -5.22 15.60 -45.93
N GLN A 190 -5.66 15.31 -47.16
CA GLN A 190 -6.86 14.52 -47.41
C GLN A 190 -6.73 13.08 -46.89
N ILE A 191 -5.59 12.42 -47.19
CA ILE A 191 -5.30 11.07 -46.72
C ILE A 191 -5.12 11.06 -45.20
N TYR A 192 -4.34 12.01 -44.67
CA TYR A 192 -4.16 12.19 -43.24
C TYR A 192 -5.48 12.36 -42.51
N ARG A 193 -6.34 13.29 -42.97
CA ARG A 193 -7.66 13.55 -42.39
C ARG A 193 -8.48 12.27 -42.34
N PHE A 194 -8.56 11.53 -43.44
CA PHE A 194 -9.33 10.29 -43.48
C PHE A 194 -8.81 9.25 -42.49
N LYS A 195 -7.49 9.04 -42.42
CA LYS A 195 -6.89 8.06 -41.51
C LYS A 195 -7.00 8.50 -40.04
N PHE A 196 -6.76 9.78 -39.75
CA PHE A 196 -6.90 10.38 -38.43
C PHE A 196 -8.34 10.29 -37.93
N ALA A 197 -9.31 10.72 -38.76
CA ALA A 197 -10.72 10.68 -38.41
C ALA A 197 -11.19 9.23 -38.20
N LYS A 198 -10.78 8.29 -39.06
CA LYS A 198 -11.10 6.87 -38.87
C LYS A 198 -10.56 6.32 -37.56
N LEU A 199 -9.28 6.55 -37.25
CA LEU A 199 -8.65 6.03 -36.02
C LEU A 199 -9.30 6.62 -34.76
N THR A 200 -9.39 7.96 -34.70
CA THR A 200 -9.96 8.67 -33.55
C THR A 200 -11.46 8.42 -33.41
N GLY A 201 -12.21 8.25 -34.51
CA GLY A 201 -13.63 7.93 -34.49
C GLY A 201 -13.91 6.55 -33.92
N ILE A 202 -13.18 5.51 -34.37
CA ILE A 202 -13.27 4.16 -33.79
C ILE A 202 -12.91 4.18 -32.31
N SER A 203 -11.87 4.93 -31.95
CA SER A 203 -11.41 5.05 -30.56
C SER A 203 -12.44 5.74 -29.67
N LEU A 204 -13.06 6.83 -30.12
CA LEU A 204 -14.13 7.52 -29.39
C LEU A 204 -15.39 6.67 -29.27
N LEU A 205 -15.75 5.90 -30.31
CA LEU A 205 -16.86 4.95 -30.23
C LEU A 205 -16.56 3.84 -29.20
N ALA A 206 -15.32 3.38 -29.11
CA ALA A 206 -14.91 2.41 -28.09
C ALA A 206 -15.01 3.00 -26.66
N VAL A 207 -14.59 4.25 -26.45
CA VAL A 207 -14.81 4.97 -25.17
C VAL A 207 -16.29 5.10 -24.86
N PHE A 208 -17.09 5.55 -25.83
CA PHE A 208 -18.50 5.75 -25.64
C PHE A 208 -19.22 4.43 -25.29
N ALA A 209 -18.95 3.36 -26.04
CA ALA A 209 -19.52 2.03 -25.77
C ALA A 209 -19.07 1.49 -24.40
N SER A 210 -17.79 1.64 -24.05
CA SER A 210 -17.25 1.27 -22.74
C SER A 210 -18.01 1.95 -21.60
N ASN A 211 -18.39 3.23 -21.75
CA ASN A 211 -19.19 3.94 -20.75
C ASN A 211 -20.58 3.33 -20.50
N PHE A 212 -21.29 2.92 -21.56
CA PHE A 212 -22.59 2.27 -21.40
C PHE A 212 -22.47 0.84 -20.89
N ILE A 213 -21.45 0.09 -21.34
CA ILE A 213 -21.22 -1.27 -20.85
C ILE A 213 -20.92 -1.22 -19.35
N MET A 214 -20.08 -0.29 -18.89
CA MET A 214 -19.80 -0.17 -17.45
C MET A 214 -21.05 0.15 -16.65
N LEU A 215 -21.85 1.11 -17.10
CA LEU A 215 -23.13 1.44 -16.43
C LEU A 215 -24.04 0.20 -16.33
N GLY A 216 -24.12 -0.59 -17.41
CA GLY A 216 -24.87 -1.85 -17.43
C GLY A 216 -24.32 -2.90 -16.46
N ILE A 217 -23.00 -3.07 -16.40
CA ILE A 217 -22.36 -4.01 -15.47
C ILE A 217 -22.61 -3.61 -14.03
N GLN A 218 -22.48 -2.33 -13.68
CA GLN A 218 -22.79 -1.88 -12.33
C GLN A 218 -24.27 -1.99 -11.98
N THR A 219 -25.16 -1.70 -12.93
CA THR A 219 -26.61 -1.90 -12.76
C THR A 219 -26.91 -3.36 -12.41
N MET A 220 -26.26 -4.31 -13.10
CA MET A 220 -26.40 -5.75 -12.80
C MET A 220 -25.77 -6.12 -11.46
N ARG A 221 -24.58 -5.60 -11.15
CA ARG A 221 -23.84 -5.89 -9.91
C ARG A 221 -24.56 -5.39 -8.66
N LEU A 222 -25.24 -4.24 -8.77
CA LEU A 222 -26.01 -3.61 -7.70
C LEU A 222 -27.48 -4.05 -7.69
N GLU A 223 -27.91 -4.88 -8.64
CA GLU A 223 -29.30 -5.34 -8.79
C GLU A 223 -30.34 -4.20 -8.78
N THR A 224 -29.96 -3.04 -9.33
CA THR A 224 -30.72 -1.80 -9.22
C THR A 224 -31.06 -1.20 -10.59
N SER A 225 -31.67 -0.01 -10.62
CA SER A 225 -31.93 0.71 -11.86
C SER A 225 -30.72 1.55 -12.29
N PRO A 226 -30.49 1.78 -13.60
CA PRO A 226 -29.41 2.64 -14.07
C PRO A 226 -29.46 4.07 -13.52
N MET A 227 -30.66 4.57 -13.21
CA MET A 227 -30.81 5.90 -12.62
C MET A 227 -30.24 5.95 -11.21
N SER A 228 -30.53 4.92 -10.41
CA SER A 228 -30.01 4.77 -9.06
C SER A 228 -28.48 4.63 -9.05
N VAL A 229 -27.90 3.96 -10.06
CA VAL A 229 -26.43 3.93 -10.23
C VAL A 229 -25.87 5.32 -10.51
N ILE A 230 -26.51 6.11 -11.38
CA ILE A 230 -26.05 7.46 -11.73
C ILE A 230 -26.05 8.41 -10.53
N ASP A 231 -26.97 8.21 -9.59
CA ASP A 231 -27.08 9.03 -8.37
C ASP A 231 -25.92 8.78 -7.39
N THR A 232 -25.20 7.66 -7.51
CA THR A 232 -23.99 7.38 -6.71
C THR A 232 -22.83 8.30 -7.08
N THR A 233 -21.90 8.50 -6.14
CA THR A 233 -20.68 9.30 -6.39
C THR A 233 -19.89 8.80 -7.62
N PHE A 234 -19.74 7.48 -7.74
CA PHE A 234 -19.10 6.86 -8.89
C PHE A 234 -19.91 7.04 -10.20
N GLY A 235 -21.23 6.88 -10.13
CA GLY A 235 -22.14 7.08 -11.26
C GLY A 235 -22.11 8.51 -11.82
N THR A 236 -22.04 9.52 -10.95
CA THR A 236 -21.90 10.92 -11.40
C THR A 236 -20.59 11.14 -12.18
N THR A 237 -19.49 10.50 -11.78
CA THR A 237 -18.21 10.55 -12.50
C THR A 237 -18.34 9.91 -13.90
N TRP A 238 -19.04 8.79 -14.03
CA TRP A 238 -19.34 8.19 -15.34
C TRP A 238 -20.27 9.06 -16.19
N LEU A 239 -21.24 9.74 -15.59
CA LEU A 239 -22.10 10.68 -16.31
C LEU A 239 -21.28 11.84 -16.88
N ILE A 240 -20.39 12.43 -16.08
CA ILE A 240 -19.43 13.46 -16.54
C ILE A 240 -18.59 12.92 -17.69
N ARG A 241 -18.06 11.69 -17.55
CA ARG A 241 -17.28 11.02 -18.60
C ARG A 241 -18.07 10.80 -19.89
N MET A 242 -19.36 10.45 -19.81
CA MET A 242 -20.26 10.33 -20.96
C MET A 242 -20.50 11.67 -21.66
N ILE A 243 -20.69 12.76 -20.89
CA ILE A 243 -20.82 14.12 -21.42
C ILE A 243 -19.55 14.55 -22.15
N ILE A 244 -18.37 14.37 -21.52
CA ILE A 244 -17.06 14.67 -22.11
C ILE A 244 -16.86 13.87 -23.41
N THR A 245 -17.19 12.58 -23.42
CA THR A 245 -17.08 11.73 -24.61
C THR A 245 -18.03 12.18 -25.73
N SER A 246 -19.24 12.62 -25.39
CA SER A 246 -20.21 13.17 -26.35
C SER A 246 -19.71 14.49 -26.96
N ILE A 247 -19.09 15.36 -26.15
CA ILE A 247 -18.44 16.58 -26.63
C ILE A 247 -17.28 16.23 -27.58
N LEU A 248 -16.46 15.22 -27.25
CA LEU A 248 -15.39 14.75 -28.12
C LEU A 248 -15.91 14.20 -29.46
N LEU A 249 -17.02 13.46 -29.46
CA LEU A 249 -17.68 13.01 -30.69
C LEU A 249 -18.18 14.18 -31.52
N GLY A 250 -18.75 15.22 -30.89
CA GLY A 250 -19.14 16.47 -31.55
C GLY A 250 -17.95 17.21 -32.18
N ILE A 251 -16.83 17.33 -31.45
CA ILE A 251 -15.58 17.90 -31.95
C ILE A 251 -15.04 17.07 -33.12
N TRP A 252 -15.05 15.75 -33.00
CA TRP A 252 -14.61 14.82 -34.04
C TRP A 252 -15.44 15.00 -35.32
N PHE A 253 -16.76 15.05 -35.22
CA PHE A 253 -17.65 15.29 -36.37
C PHE A 253 -17.46 16.67 -36.99
N TRP A 254 -17.24 17.70 -36.17
CA TRP A 254 -16.88 19.04 -36.64
C TRP A 254 -15.55 19.04 -37.42
N MET A 255 -14.54 18.33 -36.92
CA MET A 255 -13.24 18.18 -37.59
C MET A 255 -13.38 17.43 -38.91
N GLU A 256 -14.20 16.37 -38.95
CA GLU A 256 -14.49 15.63 -40.17
C GLU A 256 -15.05 16.56 -41.25
N ARG A 257 -15.98 17.46 -40.93
CA ARG A 257 -16.55 18.39 -41.92
C ARG A 257 -15.56 19.44 -42.47
N LYS A 258 -14.34 19.56 -41.93
CA LYS A 258 -13.34 20.52 -42.43
C LYS A 258 -12.55 19.94 -43.60
N GLN A 259 -12.37 20.74 -44.65
CA GLN A 259 -11.54 20.38 -45.82
C GLN A 259 -10.05 20.19 -45.47
N HIS A 260 -9.53 20.97 -44.50
CA HIS A 260 -8.14 20.91 -44.08
C HIS A 260 -8.01 20.88 -42.55
N LEU A 261 -7.29 19.90 -42.02
CA LEU A 261 -6.91 19.86 -40.60
C LEU A 261 -5.60 20.63 -40.41
N SER A 262 -5.66 21.71 -39.62
CA SER A 262 -4.51 22.50 -39.19
C SER A 262 -4.24 22.22 -37.72
N THR A 263 -3.02 22.48 -37.23
CA THR A 263 -2.64 22.32 -35.82
C THR A 263 -3.65 22.93 -34.84
N LYS A 264 -4.17 24.13 -35.15
CA LYS A 264 -5.17 24.82 -34.31
C LYS A 264 -6.47 24.03 -34.14
N LYS A 265 -6.83 23.19 -35.12
CA LYS A 265 -8.07 22.40 -35.09
C LYS A 265 -7.95 21.14 -34.24
N HIS A 266 -6.74 20.74 -33.83
CA HIS A 266 -6.52 19.64 -32.90
C HIS A 266 -6.59 20.09 -31.42
N ILE A 267 -6.49 21.39 -31.13
CA ILE A 267 -6.48 21.94 -29.76
C ILE A 267 -7.77 21.62 -28.99
N PRO A 268 -8.99 21.76 -29.54
CA PRO A 268 -10.21 21.41 -28.80
C PRO A 268 -10.25 19.94 -28.40
N MET A 269 -9.86 19.04 -29.31
CA MET A 269 -9.78 17.60 -29.02
C MET A 269 -8.74 17.31 -27.94
N LEU A 270 -7.57 17.97 -27.98
CA LEU A 270 -6.54 17.86 -26.94
C LEU A 270 -7.09 18.23 -25.56
N ILE A 271 -7.67 19.43 -25.43
CA ILE A 271 -8.17 19.94 -24.14
C ILE A 271 -9.22 19.01 -23.54
N VAL A 272 -10.20 18.61 -24.34
CA VAL A 272 -11.29 17.76 -23.85
C VAL A 272 -10.80 16.32 -23.59
N SER A 273 -9.80 15.82 -24.33
CA SER A 273 -9.18 14.52 -24.05
C SER A 273 -8.32 14.52 -22.77
N LEU A 274 -7.75 15.66 -22.37
CA LEU A 274 -7.09 15.83 -21.07
C LEU A 274 -8.10 15.76 -19.92
N MET A 275 -9.27 16.39 -20.08
CA MET A 275 -10.38 16.25 -19.12
C MET A 275 -10.87 14.81 -19.04
N LEU A 276 -10.90 14.09 -20.17
CA LEU A 276 -11.30 12.67 -20.18
C LEU A 276 -10.34 11.80 -19.36
N ILE A 277 -9.02 11.93 -19.54
CA ILE A 277 -8.08 11.11 -18.75
C ILE A 277 -8.10 11.46 -17.27
N PHE A 278 -8.41 12.72 -16.90
CA PHE A 278 -8.57 13.13 -15.51
C PHE A 278 -9.68 12.33 -14.81
N THR A 279 -10.79 12.03 -15.49
CA THR A 279 -11.83 11.15 -14.92
C THR A 279 -11.32 9.74 -14.60
N THR A 280 -10.31 9.24 -15.33
CA THR A 280 -9.71 7.92 -15.05
C THR A 280 -8.89 7.95 -13.76
N THR A 281 -8.17 9.04 -13.53
CA THR A 281 -7.38 9.24 -12.31
C THR A 281 -8.26 9.38 -11.08
N MET A 282 -9.42 10.03 -11.20
CA MET A 282 -10.39 10.13 -10.09
C MET A 282 -11.03 8.79 -9.71
N MET A 283 -10.98 7.80 -10.61
CA MET A 283 -11.50 6.44 -10.38
C MET A 283 -10.39 5.40 -10.19
N GLY A 284 -9.15 5.84 -9.98
CA GLY A 284 -7.99 4.96 -9.78
C GLY A 284 -7.49 4.99 -8.35
N HIS A 285 -6.67 4.00 -7.99
CA HIS A 285 -6.11 3.82 -6.65
C HIS A 285 -5.36 5.03 -6.08
N GLY A 286 -4.86 5.93 -6.93
CA GLY A 286 -4.27 7.19 -6.45
C GLY A 286 -5.27 8.09 -5.72
N ALA A 287 -6.55 8.07 -6.11
CA ALA A 287 -7.60 8.89 -5.50
C ALA A 287 -8.06 8.36 -4.14
N SER A 288 -7.94 7.05 -3.87
CA SER A 288 -8.32 6.46 -2.58
C SER A 288 -7.32 6.78 -1.45
N THR A 289 -6.12 7.26 -1.80
CA THR A 289 -5.11 7.67 -0.81
C THR A 289 -5.45 9.00 -0.10
N GLU A 290 -6.43 9.75 -0.61
CA GLU A 290 -6.75 11.15 -0.26
C GLU A 290 -5.58 12.14 -0.40
N LEU A 291 -4.42 11.69 -0.90
CA LEU A 291 -3.24 12.51 -1.12
C LEU A 291 -3.24 13.12 -2.52
N SER A 292 -2.80 14.37 -2.61
CA SER A 292 -2.62 15.05 -3.90
C SER A 292 -1.50 14.45 -4.75
N ALA A 293 -0.44 13.89 -4.14
CA ALA A 293 0.72 13.40 -4.85
C ALA A 293 0.43 12.14 -5.71
N PRO A 294 -0.17 11.06 -5.19
CA PRO A 294 -0.55 9.88 -6.00
C PRO A 294 -1.53 10.22 -7.14
N ILE A 295 -2.48 11.12 -6.90
CA ILE A 295 -3.41 11.62 -7.92
C ILE A 295 -2.63 12.30 -9.06
N ILE A 296 -1.71 13.22 -8.75
CA ILE A 296 -0.91 13.92 -9.76
C ILE A 296 -0.01 12.93 -10.51
N LEU A 297 0.62 11.99 -9.81
CA LEU A 297 1.50 10.99 -10.40
C LEU A 297 0.75 10.07 -11.35
N ASP A 298 -0.43 9.58 -10.97
CA ASP A 298 -1.29 8.76 -11.84
C ASP A 298 -1.73 9.55 -13.09
N TYR A 299 -2.17 10.80 -12.93
CA TYR A 299 -2.54 11.65 -14.06
C TYR A 299 -1.40 11.87 -15.04
N VAL A 300 -0.20 12.17 -14.52
CA VAL A 300 1.03 12.34 -15.33
C VAL A 300 1.41 11.02 -15.99
N HIS A 301 1.34 9.90 -15.28
CA HIS A 301 1.63 8.57 -15.83
C HIS A 301 0.68 8.23 -17.00
N ASN A 302 -0.62 8.44 -16.84
CA ASN A 302 -1.63 8.21 -17.88
C ASN A 302 -1.46 9.14 -19.10
N LEU A 303 -1.11 10.41 -18.87
CA LEU A 303 -0.76 11.34 -19.95
C LEU A 303 0.44 10.85 -20.76
N LEU A 304 1.52 10.45 -20.09
CA LEU A 304 2.75 10.00 -20.75
C LEU A 304 2.59 8.64 -21.43
N ALA A 305 1.80 7.74 -20.83
CA ALA A 305 1.40 6.49 -21.47
C ALA A 305 0.61 6.76 -22.76
N SER A 306 -0.24 7.79 -22.78
CA SER A 306 -0.94 8.25 -23.99
C SER A 306 0.00 8.82 -25.04
N VAL A 307 0.99 9.61 -24.65
CA VAL A 307 2.06 10.09 -25.55
C VAL A 307 2.82 8.92 -26.15
N TRP A 308 3.12 7.89 -25.36
CA TRP A 308 3.87 6.72 -25.81
C TRP A 308 3.03 5.79 -26.70
N ILE A 309 2.05 5.10 -26.12
CA ILE A 309 1.27 4.05 -26.80
C ILE A 309 0.39 4.67 -27.88
N GLY A 310 -0.33 5.76 -27.56
CA GLY A 310 -1.16 6.47 -28.53
C GLY A 310 -0.31 7.09 -29.66
N GLY A 311 0.90 7.55 -29.34
CA GLY A 311 1.88 8.02 -30.32
C GLY A 311 2.35 6.93 -31.29
N VAL A 312 2.66 5.72 -30.80
CA VAL A 312 3.04 4.55 -31.63
C VAL A 312 1.91 4.20 -32.59
N ILE A 313 0.68 4.13 -32.07
CA ILE A 313 -0.52 3.82 -32.87
C ILE A 313 -0.74 4.89 -33.94
N PHE A 314 -0.69 6.17 -33.59
CA PHE A 314 -0.77 7.26 -34.55
C PHE A 314 0.31 7.16 -35.63
N PHE A 315 1.56 6.88 -35.25
CA PHE A 315 2.67 6.80 -36.19
C PHE A 315 2.50 5.62 -37.17
N GLY A 316 2.13 4.44 -36.66
CA GLY A 316 1.98 3.21 -37.44
C GLY A 316 0.74 3.18 -38.34
N PHE A 317 -0.38 3.77 -37.90
CA PHE A 317 -1.69 3.66 -38.58
C PHE A 317 -2.15 4.93 -39.30
N VAL A 318 -1.63 6.10 -38.93
CA VAL A 318 -1.96 7.38 -39.58
C VAL A 318 -0.76 7.91 -40.35
N LEU A 319 0.36 8.14 -39.69
CA LEU A 319 1.47 8.91 -40.26
C LEU A 319 2.20 8.15 -41.38
N LEU A 320 2.67 6.93 -41.12
CA LEU A 320 3.38 6.14 -42.14
C LEU A 320 2.51 5.78 -43.35
N PRO A 321 1.23 5.38 -43.20
CA PRO A 321 0.34 5.17 -44.33
C PRO A 321 0.07 6.45 -45.12
N THR A 322 0.00 7.61 -44.46
CA THR A 322 -0.14 8.91 -45.15
C THR A 322 1.10 9.21 -46.00
N LEU A 323 2.30 8.97 -45.47
CA LEU A 323 3.55 9.17 -46.19
C LEU A 323 3.82 8.09 -47.25
N ALA A 324 3.05 7.01 -47.31
CA ALA A 324 3.18 5.99 -48.34
C ALA A 324 2.67 6.44 -49.71
N SER A 325 1.87 7.51 -49.78
CA SER A 325 1.29 8.03 -51.02
C SER A 325 2.19 8.99 -51.80
N ILE A 326 3.40 9.27 -51.32
CA ILE A 326 4.37 10.17 -51.96
C ILE A 326 5.57 9.38 -52.48
N ASP A 327 6.28 9.98 -53.45
CA ASP A 327 7.46 9.38 -54.09
C ASP A 327 8.50 8.88 -53.07
N GLY A 328 9.16 7.75 -53.36
CA GLY A 328 10.05 7.04 -52.43
C GLY A 328 11.18 7.89 -51.87
N THR A 329 11.69 8.82 -52.67
CA THR A 329 12.73 9.78 -52.31
C THR A 329 12.23 10.84 -51.32
N GLN A 330 11.06 11.42 -51.59
CA GLN A 330 10.42 12.42 -50.71
C GLN A 330 9.92 11.77 -49.41
N LYS A 331 9.38 10.55 -49.50
CA LYS A 331 8.97 9.72 -48.37
C LYS A 331 10.12 9.50 -47.38
N SER A 332 11.28 9.08 -47.88
CA SER A 332 12.44 8.78 -47.03
C SER A 332 12.94 10.03 -46.30
N LYS A 333 12.99 11.17 -47.00
CA LYS A 333 13.36 12.47 -46.40
C LYS A 333 12.35 12.92 -45.34
N ALA A 334 11.06 12.76 -45.61
CA ALA A 334 9.98 13.11 -44.68
C ALA A 334 10.05 12.28 -43.39
N ILE A 335 10.21 10.96 -43.52
CA ILE A 335 10.35 10.05 -42.38
C ILE A 335 11.58 10.44 -41.55
N LEU A 336 12.71 10.75 -42.18
CA LEU A 336 13.94 11.17 -41.48
C LEU A 336 13.83 12.53 -40.78
N ALA A 337 12.98 13.44 -41.24
CA ALA A 337 12.72 14.70 -40.55
C ALA A 337 11.78 14.54 -39.33
N ILE A 338 10.92 13.54 -39.38
CA ILE A 338 9.89 13.25 -38.37
C ILE A 338 10.43 12.35 -37.25
N LEU A 339 11.18 11.31 -37.61
CA LEU A 339 11.57 10.22 -36.72
C LEU A 339 12.41 10.67 -35.52
N PRO A 340 13.38 11.60 -35.63
CA PRO A 340 14.14 12.08 -34.47
C PRO A 340 13.29 12.84 -33.45
N ARG A 341 12.30 13.62 -33.91
CA ARG A 341 11.38 14.36 -33.02
C ARG A 341 10.44 13.42 -32.28
N TYR A 342 9.90 12.44 -33.00
CA TYR A 342 9.07 11.40 -32.40
C TYR A 342 9.87 10.62 -31.36
N SER A 343 11.03 10.09 -31.75
CA SER A 343 11.93 9.34 -30.86
C SER A 343 12.32 10.15 -29.62
N GLY A 344 12.69 11.43 -29.77
CA GLY A 344 13.00 12.30 -28.63
C GLY A 344 11.82 12.51 -27.67
N MET A 345 10.61 12.70 -28.18
CA MET A 345 9.40 12.82 -27.36
C MET A 345 9.12 11.53 -26.56
N ILE A 346 9.29 10.38 -27.19
CA ILE A 346 9.08 9.07 -26.56
C ILE A 346 10.17 8.80 -25.50
N ILE A 347 11.43 9.13 -25.77
CA ILE A 347 12.52 8.97 -24.79
C ILE A 347 12.28 9.83 -23.54
N ILE A 348 11.85 11.09 -23.70
CA ILE A 348 11.50 11.95 -22.57
C ILE A 348 10.32 11.36 -21.79
N ALA A 349 9.26 10.92 -22.50
CA ALA A 349 8.10 10.31 -21.86
C ALA A 349 8.47 9.04 -21.09
N LEU A 350 9.30 8.16 -21.66
CA LEU A 350 9.81 6.96 -21.03
C LEU A 350 10.64 7.27 -19.77
N GLY A 351 11.52 8.27 -19.83
CA GLY A 351 12.32 8.68 -18.68
C GLY A 351 11.45 9.09 -17.50
N ILE A 352 10.36 9.84 -17.75
CA ILE A 352 9.43 10.23 -16.70
C ILE A 352 8.57 9.04 -16.26
N LEU A 353 8.11 8.17 -17.16
CA LEU A 353 7.32 6.97 -16.81
C LEU A 353 8.08 5.99 -15.91
N ILE A 354 9.39 5.83 -16.13
CA ILE A 354 10.27 5.00 -15.29
C ILE A 354 10.39 5.57 -13.86
N ILE A 355 10.15 6.86 -13.67
CA ILE A 355 10.17 7.51 -12.36
C ILE A 355 8.77 7.48 -11.73
N THR A 356 7.73 7.89 -12.48
CA THR A 356 6.37 8.00 -11.94
C THR A 356 5.75 6.65 -11.62
N GLY A 357 6.09 5.58 -12.35
CA GLY A 357 5.60 4.23 -12.07
C GLY A 357 6.01 3.70 -10.69
N PRO A 358 7.31 3.57 -10.40
CA PRO A 358 7.78 3.14 -9.08
C PRO A 358 7.39 4.10 -7.95
N LEU A 359 7.37 5.41 -8.19
CA LEU A 359 6.96 6.37 -7.17
C LEU A 359 5.47 6.25 -6.82
N LEU A 360 4.60 6.06 -7.83
CA LEU A 360 3.19 5.77 -7.60
C LEU A 360 3.00 4.44 -6.88
N LEU A 361 3.77 3.41 -7.25
CA LEU A 361 3.75 2.12 -6.57
C LEU A 361 4.13 2.27 -5.10
N TRP A 362 5.18 3.02 -4.77
CA TRP A 362 5.61 3.26 -3.39
C TRP A 362 4.53 3.90 -2.51
N PHE A 363 3.74 4.82 -3.06
CA PHE A 363 2.62 5.43 -2.34
C PHE A 363 1.44 4.48 -2.14
N LEU A 364 1.28 3.48 -3.02
CA LEU A 364 0.18 2.52 -2.98
C LEU A 364 0.50 1.28 -2.17
N GLU A 365 1.72 0.77 -2.33
CA GLU A 365 2.24 -0.41 -1.63
C GLU A 365 3.76 -0.26 -1.45
N SER A 366 4.19 -0.28 -0.18
CA SER A 366 5.60 -0.18 0.18
C SER A 366 6.19 -1.54 0.60
N ASP A 367 5.34 -2.52 0.92
CA ASP A 367 5.77 -3.86 1.30
C ASP A 367 6.07 -4.72 0.07
N VAL A 368 7.36 -5.07 -0.08
CA VAL A 368 7.85 -5.88 -1.19
C VAL A 368 7.35 -7.33 -1.10
N SER A 369 7.23 -7.88 0.11
CA SER A 369 6.75 -9.26 0.33
C SER A 369 5.29 -9.38 -0.13
N SER A 370 4.44 -8.47 0.36
CA SER A 370 3.03 -8.40 -0.01
C SER A 370 2.85 -8.20 -1.52
N LEU A 371 3.67 -7.33 -2.11
CA LEU A 371 3.67 -7.15 -3.54
C LEU A 371 4.03 -8.44 -4.29
N THR A 372 5.09 -9.16 -3.92
CA THR A 372 5.51 -10.37 -4.65
C THR A 372 4.57 -11.55 -4.52
N ASN A 373 3.81 -11.64 -3.43
CA ASN A 373 2.89 -12.74 -3.15
C ASN A 373 1.44 -12.50 -3.62
N SER A 374 1.15 -11.31 -4.17
CA SER A 374 -0.19 -10.94 -4.63
C SER A 374 -0.39 -11.08 -6.15
N THR A 375 -1.65 -11.19 -6.55
CA THR A 375 -2.13 -11.11 -7.94
C THR A 375 -1.82 -9.74 -8.52
N TYR A 376 -2.05 -8.67 -7.74
CA TYR A 376 -1.67 -7.31 -8.09
C TYR A 376 -0.19 -7.19 -8.49
N GLY A 377 0.74 -7.71 -7.68
CA GLY A 377 2.15 -7.70 -8.04
C GLY A 377 2.49 -8.53 -9.27
N SER A 378 1.83 -9.68 -9.45
CA SER A 378 1.96 -10.49 -10.67
C SER A 378 1.55 -9.71 -11.93
N LEU A 379 0.48 -8.91 -11.86
CA LEU A 379 0.05 -8.03 -12.95
C LEU A 379 1.02 -6.87 -13.19
N ILE A 380 1.62 -6.31 -12.14
CA ILE A 380 2.69 -5.29 -12.27
C ILE A 380 3.91 -5.88 -12.98
N ILE A 381 4.34 -7.08 -12.61
CA ILE A 381 5.45 -7.78 -13.27
C ILE A 381 5.13 -7.98 -14.76
N ALA A 382 3.90 -8.42 -15.08
CA ALA A 382 3.45 -8.55 -16.47
C ALA A 382 3.49 -7.20 -17.22
N LYS A 383 3.04 -6.10 -16.60
CA LYS A 383 3.09 -4.74 -17.17
C LYS A 383 4.54 -4.31 -17.45
N ILE A 384 5.46 -4.55 -16.50
CA ILE A 384 6.89 -4.23 -16.65
C ILE A 384 7.51 -5.04 -17.79
N MET A 385 7.23 -6.35 -17.85
CA MET A 385 7.75 -7.21 -18.92
C MET A 385 7.28 -6.76 -20.31
N LEU A 386 5.99 -6.45 -20.47
CA LEU A 386 5.45 -5.90 -21.72
C LEU A 386 6.07 -4.53 -22.05
N ALA A 387 6.27 -3.67 -21.06
CA ALA A 387 6.93 -2.38 -21.25
C ALA A 387 8.39 -2.55 -21.71
N ILE A 388 9.15 -3.49 -21.13
CA ILE A 388 10.52 -3.82 -21.55
C ILE A 388 10.54 -4.29 -23.01
N VAL A 389 9.59 -5.15 -23.41
CA VAL A 389 9.46 -5.59 -24.81
C VAL A 389 9.22 -4.40 -25.73
N MET A 390 8.34 -3.47 -25.37
CA MET A 390 8.10 -2.24 -26.14
C MET A 390 9.32 -1.33 -26.21
N ILE A 391 10.03 -1.14 -25.09
CA ILE A 391 11.30 -0.39 -25.06
C ILE A 391 12.34 -1.05 -25.97
N GLY A 392 12.38 -2.38 -26.01
CA GLY A 392 13.21 -3.16 -26.93
C GLY A 392 12.91 -2.87 -28.40
N PHE A 393 11.63 -2.77 -28.77
CA PHE A 393 11.22 -2.29 -30.10
C PHE A 393 11.71 -0.86 -30.35
N GLY A 394 11.49 0.06 -29.40
CA GLY A 394 11.98 1.44 -29.42
C GLY A 394 13.49 1.53 -29.72
N ALA A 395 14.29 0.80 -28.96
CA ALA A 395 15.73 0.69 -29.13
C ALA A 395 16.09 0.12 -30.51
N PHE A 396 15.41 -0.95 -30.95
CA PHE A 396 15.61 -1.51 -32.28
C PHE A 396 15.38 -0.47 -33.38
N TYR A 397 14.31 0.33 -33.30
CA TYR A 397 14.09 1.41 -34.28
C TYR A 397 15.21 2.44 -34.24
N GLN A 398 15.62 2.87 -33.06
CA GLN A 398 16.62 3.92 -32.91
C GLN A 398 17.99 3.46 -33.47
N PHE A 399 18.43 2.26 -33.11
CA PHE A 399 19.78 1.78 -33.43
C PHE A 399 19.89 1.09 -34.79
N LYS A 400 18.86 0.33 -35.22
CA LYS A 400 18.91 -0.46 -36.47
C LYS A 400 18.23 0.22 -37.65
N ILE A 401 17.32 1.16 -37.42
CA ILE A 401 16.58 1.84 -38.50
C ILE A 401 16.98 3.32 -38.59
N GLN A 402 16.82 4.09 -37.53
CA GLN A 402 17.04 5.54 -37.55
C GLN A 402 18.52 5.91 -37.76
N LYS A 403 19.44 5.45 -36.89
CA LYS A 403 20.88 5.79 -36.99
C LYS A 403 21.49 5.39 -38.35
N PRO A 404 21.25 4.17 -38.89
CA PRO A 404 21.74 3.81 -40.22
C PRO A 404 21.10 4.63 -41.33
N ALA A 405 19.81 4.95 -41.25
CA ALA A 405 19.14 5.76 -42.25
C ALA A 405 19.67 7.21 -42.27
N GLU A 406 19.95 7.80 -41.11
CA GLU A 406 20.60 9.12 -41.00
C GLU A 406 22.02 9.11 -41.58
N ARG A 407 22.80 8.04 -41.34
CA ARG A 407 24.15 7.87 -41.91
C ARG A 407 24.11 7.71 -43.42
N ASN A 408 23.23 6.86 -43.94
CA ASN A 408 23.10 6.61 -45.37
C ASN A 408 22.67 7.86 -46.13
N LEU A 409 21.76 8.66 -45.56
CA LEU A 409 21.36 9.94 -46.14
C LEU A 409 22.54 10.92 -46.25
N LYS A 410 23.40 11.00 -45.21
CA LYS A 410 24.61 11.83 -45.25
C LYS A 410 25.62 11.36 -46.31
N SER A 411 25.67 10.06 -46.59
CA SER A 411 26.49 9.48 -47.66
C SER A 411 25.85 9.49 -49.06
N GLY A 412 24.63 10.04 -49.21
CA GLY A 412 23.91 10.06 -50.49
C GLY A 412 23.19 8.76 -50.88
N ASN A 413 23.25 7.72 -50.04
CA ASN A 413 22.61 6.42 -50.28
C ASN A 413 21.16 6.41 -49.76
N MET A 414 20.25 5.81 -50.53
CA MET A 414 18.84 5.71 -50.17
C MET A 414 18.61 4.56 -49.18
N PHE A 415 17.83 4.81 -48.12
CA PHE A 415 17.44 3.79 -47.14
C PHE A 415 15.93 3.52 -47.22
N THR A 416 15.55 2.25 -47.37
CA THR A 416 14.15 1.86 -47.56
C THR A 416 13.48 1.43 -46.26
N PHE A 417 12.40 2.11 -45.89
CA PHE A 417 11.66 1.87 -44.63
C PHE A 417 10.58 0.77 -44.70
N ASN A 418 10.69 -0.21 -45.62
CA ASN A 418 9.59 -1.15 -45.92
C ASN A 418 9.16 -2.02 -44.73
N LYS A 419 10.08 -2.32 -43.79
CA LYS A 419 9.78 -3.13 -42.59
C LYS A 419 9.26 -2.31 -41.40
N LEU A 420 9.41 -0.97 -41.42
CA LEU A 420 9.11 -0.10 -40.28
C LEU A 420 7.62 -0.14 -39.89
N SER A 421 6.71 -0.14 -40.86
CA SER A 421 5.26 -0.15 -40.58
C SER A 421 4.80 -1.46 -39.92
N LYS A 422 5.35 -2.61 -40.31
CA LYS A 422 4.96 -3.91 -39.72
C LYS A 422 5.40 -4.00 -38.26
N LEU A 423 6.63 -3.58 -37.98
CA LEU A 423 7.18 -3.56 -36.63
C LEU A 423 6.38 -2.62 -35.72
N LEU A 424 6.07 -1.39 -36.16
CA LEU A 424 5.29 -0.44 -35.35
C LEU A 424 3.87 -0.93 -35.07
N LYS A 425 3.28 -1.69 -35.98
CA LYS A 425 1.99 -2.35 -35.74
C LYS A 425 2.11 -3.46 -34.70
N ALA A 426 3.20 -4.22 -34.71
CA ALA A 426 3.47 -5.22 -33.67
C ALA A 426 3.67 -4.55 -32.30
N GLU A 427 4.45 -3.48 -32.22
CA GLU A 427 4.62 -2.69 -30.99
C GLU A 427 3.29 -2.09 -30.50
N ALA A 428 2.45 -1.57 -31.42
CA ALA A 428 1.11 -1.10 -31.09
C ALA A 428 0.23 -2.22 -30.49
N MET A 429 0.32 -3.45 -31.00
CA MET A 429 -0.41 -4.58 -30.43
C MET A 429 0.08 -4.92 -29.02
N VAL A 430 1.40 -4.89 -28.78
CA VAL A 430 1.96 -5.07 -27.42
C VAL A 430 1.45 -3.97 -26.49
N GLY A 431 1.40 -2.72 -26.95
CA GLY A 431 0.82 -1.60 -26.19
C GLY A 431 -0.66 -1.77 -25.86
N ILE A 432 -1.46 -2.30 -26.79
CA ILE A 432 -2.87 -2.63 -26.54
C ILE A 432 -2.99 -3.75 -25.49
N VAL A 433 -2.17 -4.80 -25.59
CA VAL A 433 -2.14 -5.88 -24.59
C VAL A 433 -1.72 -5.35 -23.21
N LEU A 434 -0.73 -4.45 -23.17
CA LEU A 434 -0.31 -3.76 -21.94
C LEU A 434 -1.47 -2.99 -21.31
N LEU A 435 -2.28 -2.27 -22.09
CA LEU A 435 -3.48 -1.61 -21.59
C LEU A 435 -4.55 -2.59 -21.10
N GLY A 436 -4.57 -3.82 -21.62
CA GLY A 436 -5.41 -4.91 -21.09
C GLY A 436 -4.98 -5.33 -19.68
N VAL A 437 -3.67 -5.46 -19.46
CA VAL A 437 -3.12 -5.71 -18.10
C VAL A 437 -3.42 -4.53 -17.18
N VAL A 438 -3.35 -3.29 -17.67
CA VAL A 438 -3.71 -2.09 -16.88
C VAL A 438 -5.21 -2.10 -16.52
N ALA A 439 -6.10 -2.54 -17.42
CA ALA A 439 -7.53 -2.65 -17.13
C ALA A 439 -7.82 -3.68 -16.03
N LEU A 440 -7.01 -4.75 -15.93
CA LEU A 440 -7.06 -5.69 -14.81
C LEU A 440 -6.51 -5.05 -13.53
N LEU A 441 -5.36 -4.37 -13.59
CA LEU A 441 -4.71 -3.72 -12.43
C LEU A 441 -5.60 -2.69 -11.73
N VAL A 442 -6.31 -1.87 -12.49
CA VAL A 442 -7.22 -0.86 -11.93
C VAL A 442 -8.44 -1.51 -11.26
N ASN A 443 -8.74 -2.76 -11.61
CA ASN A 443 -9.88 -3.51 -11.09
C ASN A 443 -9.50 -4.54 -10.02
N SER A 444 -8.21 -4.77 -9.80
CA SER A 444 -7.72 -5.63 -8.74
C SER A 444 -7.49 -4.82 -7.48
N SER A 445 -7.79 -5.44 -6.34
CA SER A 445 -7.40 -4.98 -5.02
C SER A 445 -5.90 -4.73 -4.91
N LEU A 446 -5.50 -3.78 -4.05
CA LEU A 446 -4.11 -3.63 -3.66
C LEU A 446 -3.63 -4.85 -2.83
N PRO A 447 -2.32 -5.12 -2.74
CA PRO A 447 -1.79 -6.30 -2.06
C PRO A 447 -2.25 -6.40 -0.60
N ALA A 448 -2.30 -5.30 0.13
CA ALA A 448 -2.87 -5.24 1.48
C ALA A 448 -4.31 -5.78 1.59
N GLY A 449 -5.10 -5.70 0.53
CA GLY A 449 -6.46 -6.26 0.47
C GLY A 449 -6.55 -7.72 0.02
N GLU A 450 -5.60 -8.18 -0.81
CA GLU A 450 -5.52 -9.61 -1.21
C GLU A 450 -4.91 -10.49 -0.12
N ILE A 451 -4.03 -9.89 0.66
CA ILE A 451 -3.29 -10.49 1.77
C ILE A 451 -3.94 -9.98 3.06
N GLN A 452 -5.27 -10.03 3.11
CA GLN A 452 -5.96 -10.41 4.34
C GLN A 452 -5.79 -11.93 4.53
N THR A 453 -4.56 -12.44 4.43
CA THR A 453 -4.19 -13.42 5.43
C THR A 453 -4.22 -12.62 6.71
N VAL A 454 -4.93 -13.14 7.68
CA VAL A 454 -4.71 -12.81 9.07
C VAL A 454 -3.24 -13.17 9.35
N ASP A 455 -2.31 -12.33 8.88
CA ASP A 455 -1.20 -11.89 9.70
C ASP A 455 -1.88 -10.92 10.71
N ALA A 456 -2.79 -11.39 11.58
CA ALA A 456 -2.28 -11.76 12.89
C ALA A 456 -0.85 -12.24 12.73
N GLN A 457 0.08 -11.28 12.67
CA GLN A 457 1.36 -11.40 13.34
C GLN A 457 1.04 -12.16 14.61
N ASP A 458 1.16 -13.51 14.59
CA ASP A 458 0.40 -14.42 15.46
C ASP A 458 0.16 -13.67 16.74
N ILE A 459 -1.01 -13.02 16.89
CA ILE A 459 -1.33 -12.41 18.16
C ILE A 459 -1.71 -13.66 18.89
N THR A 460 -0.69 -14.42 19.30
CA THR A 460 -0.82 -15.49 20.23
C THR A 460 -1.32 -14.73 21.45
N PHE A 461 -2.63 -14.60 21.55
CA PHE A 461 -3.30 -14.52 22.83
C PHE A 461 -2.83 -15.79 23.51
N GLY A 462 -1.69 -15.70 24.19
CA GLY A 462 -0.99 -16.87 24.65
C GLY A 462 0.52 -16.77 24.73
N PHE A 463 1.10 -17.90 25.09
CA PHE A 463 2.52 -18.17 25.15
C PHE A 463 2.79 -19.42 24.32
N SER A 464 3.73 -19.32 23.38
CA SER A 464 4.19 -20.45 22.58
C SER A 464 5.71 -20.52 22.65
N SER A 465 6.25 -21.69 23.00
CA SER A 465 7.70 -21.87 23.07
C SER A 465 8.11 -23.33 22.87
N ASN A 466 9.27 -23.51 22.26
CA ASN A 466 9.95 -24.80 22.15
C ASN A 466 11.02 -24.85 23.22
N LEU A 467 10.79 -25.65 24.25
CA LEU A 467 11.67 -25.78 25.41
C LEU A 467 12.39 -27.13 25.37
N PHE A 468 13.60 -27.16 25.88
CA PHE A 468 14.49 -28.32 25.75
C PHE A 468 14.99 -28.80 27.11
N SER A 469 14.96 -30.12 27.28
CA SER A 469 15.72 -30.86 28.29
C SER A 469 16.94 -31.50 27.64
N GLU A 470 17.67 -32.36 28.36
CA GLU A 470 18.84 -33.05 27.78
C GLU A 470 18.47 -33.96 26.61
N LYS A 471 17.27 -34.57 26.62
CA LYS A 471 16.86 -35.59 25.64
C LYS A 471 15.48 -35.42 25.04
N ALA A 472 14.70 -34.46 25.52
CA ALA A 472 13.35 -34.20 25.03
C ALA A 472 13.14 -32.71 24.71
N LYS A 473 12.34 -32.48 23.67
CA LYS A 473 11.78 -31.18 23.26
C LYS A 473 10.31 -31.13 23.68
N PHE A 474 9.92 -30.01 24.26
CA PHE A 474 8.57 -29.72 24.71
C PHE A 474 8.06 -28.51 23.91
N ASP A 475 7.09 -28.75 23.04
CA ASP A 475 6.42 -27.68 22.32
C ASP A 475 5.19 -27.30 23.13
N VAL A 476 5.28 -26.14 23.79
CA VAL A 476 4.29 -25.66 24.76
C VAL A 476 3.50 -24.53 24.14
N LEU A 477 2.18 -24.68 24.14
CA LEU A 477 1.22 -23.65 23.76
C LEU A 477 0.27 -23.41 24.94
N LEU A 478 0.13 -22.16 25.38
CA LEU A 478 -0.79 -21.75 26.43
C LEU A 478 -1.63 -20.60 25.92
N VAL A 479 -2.95 -20.72 25.92
CA VAL A 479 -3.88 -19.71 25.39
C VAL A 479 -4.96 -19.43 26.44
N PRO A 480 -5.32 -18.16 26.75
CA PRO A 480 -4.78 -16.90 26.23
C PRO A 480 -3.55 -16.32 26.98
N ALA A 481 -2.97 -17.04 27.95
CA ALA A 481 -1.93 -16.53 28.87
C ALA A 481 -2.33 -15.25 29.64
N SER A 482 -3.60 -15.17 30.05
CA SER A 482 -4.15 -14.04 30.82
C SER A 482 -4.80 -14.49 32.13
N VAL A 483 -5.19 -13.53 32.96
CA VAL A 483 -6.04 -13.79 34.13
C VAL A 483 -7.32 -14.51 33.68
N GLY A 484 -7.77 -15.50 34.46
CA GLY A 484 -8.93 -16.33 34.13
C GLY A 484 -8.56 -17.73 33.66
N GLN A 485 -9.44 -18.35 32.88
CA GLN A 485 -9.28 -19.70 32.35
C GLN A 485 -8.35 -19.71 31.14
N ASN A 486 -7.45 -20.68 31.11
CA ASN A 486 -6.44 -20.89 30.08
C ASN A 486 -6.32 -22.38 29.78
N THR A 487 -5.91 -22.72 28.58
CA THR A 487 -5.62 -24.11 28.20
C THR A 487 -4.15 -24.23 27.81
N ILE A 488 -3.46 -25.21 28.39
CA ILE A 488 -2.10 -25.58 28.02
C ILE A 488 -2.13 -26.83 27.16
N SER A 489 -1.40 -26.81 26.05
CA SER A 489 -1.20 -27.92 25.13
C SER A 489 0.30 -28.17 25.01
N VAL A 490 0.73 -29.41 25.21
CA VAL A 490 2.14 -29.79 25.21
C VAL A 490 2.34 -30.99 24.30
N LEU A 491 3.24 -30.84 23.33
CA LEU A 491 3.76 -31.94 22.51
C LEU A 491 5.18 -32.28 22.98
N VAL A 492 5.45 -33.57 23.18
CA VAL A 492 6.77 -34.03 23.64
C VAL A 492 7.41 -34.91 22.56
N SER A 493 8.60 -34.52 22.11
CA SER A 493 9.39 -35.22 21.09
C SER A 493 10.85 -35.32 21.52
N ASN A 494 11.67 -36.05 20.78
CA ASN A 494 13.12 -36.00 20.99
C ASN A 494 13.70 -34.67 20.44
N VAL A 495 14.96 -34.38 20.75
CA VAL A 495 15.62 -33.12 20.30
C VAL A 495 15.68 -33.00 18.77
N SER A 496 15.58 -34.10 18.03
CA SER A 496 15.53 -34.16 16.56
C SER A 496 14.11 -34.06 15.98
N GLY A 497 13.08 -33.95 16.82
CA GLY A 497 11.67 -33.81 16.43
C GLY A 497 10.93 -35.13 16.17
N GLU A 498 11.51 -36.28 16.49
CA GLU A 498 10.82 -37.57 16.35
C GLU A 498 10.00 -37.91 17.62
N PRO A 499 8.84 -38.58 17.50
CA PRO A 499 7.99 -38.92 18.64
C PRO A 499 8.68 -39.85 19.65
N LEU A 500 8.48 -39.58 20.94
CA LEU A 500 8.93 -40.46 22.02
C LEU A 500 7.86 -41.48 22.38
N SER A 501 8.04 -42.73 21.96
CA SER A 501 7.04 -43.81 22.14
C SER A 501 6.94 -44.38 23.56
N ASP A 502 7.84 -44.00 24.47
CA ASP A 502 7.93 -44.52 25.83
C ASP A 502 7.33 -43.60 26.90
N ILE A 503 6.68 -42.49 26.50
CA ILE A 503 5.97 -41.58 27.40
C ILE A 503 4.68 -42.25 27.89
N SER A 504 4.50 -42.32 29.22
CA SER A 504 3.26 -42.84 29.84
C SER A 504 2.26 -41.75 30.19
N SER A 505 2.74 -40.57 30.55
CA SER A 505 1.94 -39.49 31.12
C SER A 505 2.77 -38.20 31.20
N LEU A 506 2.08 -37.07 31.27
CA LEU A 506 2.67 -35.75 31.51
C LEU A 506 2.15 -35.20 32.83
N LYS A 507 3.05 -34.64 33.65
CA LYS A 507 2.68 -33.87 34.85
C LYS A 507 2.99 -32.41 34.62
N ILE A 508 2.00 -31.55 34.82
CA ILE A 508 2.18 -30.11 34.76
C ILE A 508 1.81 -29.53 36.11
N LYS A 509 2.68 -28.66 36.65
CA LYS A 509 2.41 -27.91 37.86
C LYS A 509 2.56 -26.42 37.62
N VAL A 510 1.69 -25.64 38.26
CA VAL A 510 1.69 -24.18 38.19
C VAL A 510 1.90 -23.60 39.59
N SER A 511 2.75 -22.59 39.73
CA SER A 511 3.08 -21.96 41.02
C SER A 511 3.36 -20.47 40.87
N ASN A 512 3.35 -19.74 41.99
CA ASN A 512 3.80 -18.36 42.05
C ASN A 512 4.70 -18.17 43.28
N PRO A 513 6.02 -18.36 43.16
CA PRO A 513 6.94 -18.25 44.28
C PRO A 513 6.94 -16.86 44.92
N GLN A 514 6.76 -15.79 44.13
CA GLN A 514 6.75 -14.41 44.62
C GLN A 514 5.60 -14.14 45.60
N ARG A 515 4.47 -14.83 45.42
CA ARG A 515 3.30 -14.75 46.30
C ARG A 515 3.13 -15.95 47.23
N ASN A 516 4.18 -16.77 47.39
CA ASN A 516 4.17 -18.00 48.21
C ASN A 516 3.06 -19.00 47.82
N ILE A 517 2.70 -19.07 46.54
CA ILE A 517 1.75 -20.07 46.03
C ILE A 517 2.53 -21.33 45.70
N THR A 518 2.24 -22.40 46.43
CA THR A 518 2.83 -23.73 46.22
C THR A 518 2.42 -24.33 44.87
N PRO A 519 3.25 -25.21 44.26
CA PRO A 519 2.90 -25.87 43.01
C PRO A 519 1.58 -26.64 43.08
N ILE A 520 0.69 -26.35 42.15
CA ILE A 520 -0.62 -27.00 41.96
C ILE A 520 -0.51 -27.89 40.71
N GLU A 521 -0.75 -29.19 40.86
CA GLU A 521 -0.80 -30.14 39.74
C GLU A 521 -2.13 -30.01 39.01
N ILE A 522 -2.08 -29.88 37.68
CA ILE A 522 -3.27 -29.71 36.83
C ILE A 522 -3.69 -31.06 36.22
N PRO A 523 -5.00 -31.33 36.04
CA PRO A 523 -5.47 -32.50 35.32
C PRO A 523 -5.08 -32.42 33.84
N ILE A 524 -4.58 -33.53 33.28
CA ILE A 524 -4.16 -33.62 31.87
C ILE A 524 -4.96 -34.70 31.15
N VAL A 525 -5.38 -34.39 29.92
CA VAL A 525 -6.01 -35.31 28.96
C VAL A 525 -5.02 -35.62 27.85
N GLU A 526 -4.87 -36.90 27.51
CA GLU A 526 -4.02 -37.37 26.42
C GLU A 526 -4.85 -37.47 25.13
N GLN A 527 -4.38 -36.83 24.06
CA GLN A 527 -4.93 -36.94 22.71
C GLN A 527 -3.91 -37.59 21.78
N LYS A 528 -4.28 -38.77 21.23
CA LYS A 528 -3.43 -39.52 20.30
C LYS A 528 -3.85 -39.26 18.86
N SER A 529 -2.92 -38.77 18.04
CA SER A 529 -3.02 -38.72 16.57
C SER A 529 -2.10 -39.80 15.96
N GLU A 530 -2.27 -40.11 14.68
CA GLU A 530 -1.55 -41.22 14.01
C GLU A 530 -0.01 -41.13 14.10
N ASN A 531 0.55 -39.92 14.29
CA ASN A 531 2.00 -39.68 14.40
C ASN A 531 2.46 -38.86 15.62
N GLU A 532 1.55 -38.35 16.47
CA GLU A 532 1.87 -37.41 17.56
C GLU A 532 1.00 -37.65 18.80
N THR A 533 1.57 -37.44 20.00
CA THR A 533 0.84 -37.52 21.28
C THR A 533 0.82 -36.14 21.93
N ARG A 534 -0.37 -35.52 21.98
CA ARG A 534 -0.60 -34.19 22.54
C ARG A 534 -1.24 -34.31 23.91
N PHE A 535 -0.76 -33.52 24.86
CA PHE A 535 -1.28 -33.46 26.23
C PHE A 535 -1.93 -32.11 26.47
N GLU A 536 -3.18 -32.09 26.93
CA GLU A 536 -3.93 -30.86 27.16
C GLU A 536 -4.47 -30.78 28.59
N GLY A 537 -4.48 -29.58 29.17
CA GLY A 537 -5.05 -29.33 30.48
C GLY A 537 -5.49 -27.90 30.68
N ASP A 538 -6.51 -27.71 31.51
CA ASP A 538 -7.02 -26.38 31.85
C ASP A 538 -6.32 -25.83 33.09
N ILE A 539 -5.93 -24.56 33.01
CA ILE A 539 -5.24 -23.80 34.05
C ILE A 539 -6.05 -22.54 34.34
N THR A 540 -6.24 -22.19 35.61
CA THR A 540 -6.83 -20.91 35.99
C THR A 540 -5.78 -20.05 36.69
N PHE A 541 -5.48 -18.88 36.14
CA PHE A 541 -4.65 -17.87 36.81
C PHE A 541 -5.54 -16.88 37.54
N GLY A 542 -5.43 -16.82 38.86
CA GLY A 542 -6.28 -15.96 39.69
C GLY A 542 -5.91 -14.47 39.65
N PHE A 543 -4.75 -14.09 39.10
CA PHE A 543 -4.27 -12.72 39.01
C PHE A 543 -3.09 -12.59 38.04
N ALA A 544 -2.84 -11.36 37.58
CA ALA A 544 -1.76 -11.02 36.67
C ALA A 544 -0.39 -10.99 37.38
N GLY A 545 0.67 -11.31 36.64
CA GLY A 545 2.04 -11.33 37.15
C GLY A 545 2.83 -12.53 36.63
N THR A 546 4.05 -12.70 37.12
CA THR A 546 4.92 -13.81 36.71
C THR A 546 4.54 -15.09 37.45
N TRP A 547 4.14 -16.11 36.70
CA TRP A 547 3.85 -17.46 37.18
C TRP A 547 4.93 -18.43 36.69
N GLN A 548 5.17 -19.50 37.44
CA GLN A 548 6.13 -20.53 37.09
C GLN A 548 5.42 -21.83 36.75
N ILE A 549 5.77 -22.43 35.62
CA ILE A 549 5.22 -23.69 35.13
C ILE A 549 6.34 -24.74 35.10
N GLU A 550 6.07 -25.89 35.74
CA GLU A 550 6.92 -27.09 35.72
C GLU A 550 6.22 -28.17 34.90
N ILE A 551 6.90 -28.73 33.90
CA ILE A 551 6.40 -29.83 33.07
C ILE A 551 7.35 -31.01 33.22
N GLU A 552 6.82 -32.19 33.52
CA GLU A 552 7.57 -33.44 33.67
C GLU A 552 6.95 -34.54 32.81
N ALA A 553 7.68 -35.00 31.79
CA ALA A 553 7.33 -36.16 30.99
C ALA A 553 7.73 -37.45 31.70
N GLN A 554 6.75 -38.28 32.05
CA GLN A 554 6.97 -39.56 32.69
C GLN A 554 7.28 -40.62 31.65
N ARG A 555 8.44 -41.27 31.78
CA ARG A 555 8.96 -42.22 30.79
C ARG A 555 9.05 -43.62 31.37
N THR A 556 8.70 -44.61 30.55
CA THR A 556 8.63 -46.02 30.98
C THR A 556 9.95 -46.76 30.83
N GLN A 557 10.82 -46.31 29.91
CA GLN A 557 12.08 -47.00 29.58
C GLN A 557 13.32 -46.23 30.02
N THR A 558 13.21 -44.93 30.25
CA THR A 558 14.31 -44.05 30.68
C THR A 558 13.91 -43.16 31.85
N VAL A 559 14.84 -42.34 32.34
CA VAL A 559 14.57 -41.31 33.35
C VAL A 559 13.58 -40.29 32.78
N ASN A 560 12.72 -39.74 33.65
CA ASN A 560 11.82 -38.65 33.33
C ASN A 560 12.60 -37.42 32.88
N GLU A 561 12.01 -36.66 31.96
CA GLU A 561 12.56 -35.39 31.49
C GLU A 561 11.61 -34.28 31.90
N GLY A 562 12.14 -33.10 32.26
CA GLY A 562 11.31 -31.99 32.67
C GLY A 562 11.94 -30.64 32.44
N ILE A 563 11.09 -29.63 32.43
CA ILE A 563 11.43 -28.23 32.20
C ILE A 563 10.68 -27.35 33.20
N ILE A 564 11.30 -26.22 33.56
CA ILE A 564 10.69 -25.18 34.38
C ILE A 564 10.91 -23.87 33.66
N PHE A 565 9.86 -23.07 33.53
CA PHE A 565 9.94 -21.75 32.91
C PHE A 565 8.94 -20.79 33.56
N ASP A 566 9.26 -19.50 33.45
CA ASP A 566 8.41 -18.43 33.95
C ASP A 566 7.61 -17.84 32.80
N ILE A 567 6.35 -17.48 33.09
CA ILE A 567 5.44 -16.83 32.16
C ILE A 567 4.81 -15.60 32.79
N LEU A 568 4.77 -14.50 32.04
CA LEU A 568 4.05 -13.30 32.43
C LEU A 568 2.57 -13.42 32.05
N VAL A 569 1.70 -13.62 33.04
CA VAL A 569 0.25 -13.60 32.87
C VAL A 569 -0.23 -12.16 32.86
N LYS A 570 -0.85 -11.74 31.76
CA LYS A 570 -1.31 -10.36 31.58
C LYS A 570 -2.70 -10.13 32.20
N PRO A 571 -3.00 -8.93 32.73
CA PRO A 571 -4.36 -8.57 33.12
C PRO A 571 -5.26 -8.50 31.87
N THR A 572 -6.56 -8.72 32.05
CA THR A 572 -7.52 -8.49 30.98
C THR A 572 -7.65 -6.99 30.73
N LEU A 573 -7.87 -6.56 29.47
CA LEU A 573 -8.02 -5.14 29.12
C LEU A 573 -9.15 -4.46 29.92
N SER A 574 -10.20 -5.19 30.24
CA SER A 574 -11.33 -4.74 31.06
C SER A 574 -10.98 -4.50 32.55
N GLU A 575 -9.89 -5.09 33.03
CA GLU A 575 -9.34 -4.88 34.38
C GLU A 575 -8.28 -3.79 34.44
N ILE A 576 -7.79 -3.30 33.30
CA ILE A 576 -6.88 -2.16 33.28
C ILE A 576 -7.63 -0.94 33.81
N ARG A 577 -7.22 -0.48 34.99
CA ARG A 577 -7.65 0.79 35.57
C ARG A 577 -6.46 1.72 35.46
N THR A 578 -6.62 2.80 34.69
CA THR A 578 -5.60 3.84 34.57
C THR A 578 -5.91 4.93 35.59
N GLU A 579 -4.96 5.18 36.48
CA GLU A 579 -4.93 6.38 37.31
C GLU A 579 -3.80 7.26 36.75
N ILE A 580 -4.14 8.49 36.36
CA ILE A 580 -3.18 9.46 35.84
C ILE A 580 -2.75 10.35 37.00
N THR A 581 -1.46 10.37 37.29
CA THR A 581 -0.86 11.30 38.25
C THR A 581 0.01 12.30 37.49
N GLU A 582 -0.30 13.57 37.65
CA GLU A 582 0.44 14.67 37.04
C GLU A 582 1.40 15.27 38.07
N TYR A 583 2.63 15.54 37.65
CA TYR A 583 3.67 16.16 38.47
C TYR A 583 4.14 17.44 37.78
N ASP A 584 3.95 18.58 38.44
CA ASP A 584 4.43 19.85 37.95
C ASP A 584 5.96 19.94 38.12
N PHE A 585 6.66 20.37 37.07
CA PHE A 585 8.09 20.64 37.16
C PHE A 585 8.34 21.86 38.06
N PRO A 586 9.41 21.87 38.89
CA PRO A 586 9.71 23.00 39.77
C PRO A 586 10.04 24.30 39.02
N ASP A 587 10.52 24.19 37.79
CA ASP A 587 10.94 25.31 36.95
C ASP A 587 9.95 25.52 35.77
N PRO A 588 9.20 26.64 35.74
CA PRO A 588 8.21 26.89 34.69
C PRO A 588 8.83 27.17 33.31
N ASP A 589 10.14 27.47 33.24
CA ASP A 589 10.85 27.68 31.98
C ASP A 589 11.54 26.39 31.46
N SER A 590 11.29 25.24 32.12
CA SER A 590 11.78 23.94 31.66
C SER A 590 11.02 23.44 30.44
N ALA A 591 11.71 22.71 29.55
CA ALA A 591 11.09 22.01 28.42
C ALA A 591 11.44 20.52 28.48
N PRO A 592 10.86 19.77 29.43
CA PRO A 592 11.12 18.34 29.56
C PRO A 592 10.69 17.60 28.30
N LEU A 593 11.57 16.74 27.76
CA LEU A 593 11.33 16.15 26.44
C LEU A 593 11.46 14.63 26.41
N TYR A 594 12.53 14.06 26.96
CA TYR A 594 12.83 12.63 26.81
C TYR A 594 13.00 11.95 28.17
N PRO A 595 11.99 11.19 28.64
CA PRO A 595 12.09 10.44 29.89
C PRO A 595 12.72 9.05 29.70
N ARG A 596 13.46 8.59 30.71
CA ARG A 596 14.02 7.24 30.83
C ARG A 596 13.92 6.73 32.26
N PHE A 597 13.29 5.58 32.42
CA PHE A 597 13.26 4.87 33.69
C PHE A 597 14.55 4.07 33.86
N ASP A 598 15.19 4.18 35.02
CA ASP A 598 16.45 3.49 35.32
C ASP A 598 16.28 2.04 35.80
N GLY A 599 15.05 1.63 36.12
CA GLY A 599 14.75 0.31 36.67
C GLY A 599 14.81 0.26 38.20
N ASP A 600 15.22 1.34 38.87
CA ASP A 600 15.36 1.49 40.32
C ASP A 600 14.65 2.75 40.83
N ASN A 601 13.37 2.86 40.43
CA ASN A 601 12.41 3.85 40.90
C ASN A 601 12.70 5.33 40.56
N THR A 602 13.61 5.58 39.61
CA THR A 602 13.95 6.95 39.16
C THR A 602 13.69 7.13 37.67
N ILE A 603 13.12 8.28 37.32
CA ILE A 603 12.91 8.71 35.94
C ILE A 603 13.87 9.88 35.66
N TRP A 604 14.80 9.64 34.75
CA TRP A 604 15.69 10.65 34.20
C TRP A 604 15.03 11.34 33.01
N ILE A 605 15.07 12.67 32.93
CA ILE A 605 14.38 13.43 31.91
C ILE A 605 15.30 14.50 31.35
N SER A 606 15.42 14.58 30.02
CA SER A 606 16.16 15.65 29.35
C SER A 606 15.37 16.96 29.34
N ASP A 607 16.08 18.09 29.41
CA ASP A 607 15.50 19.43 29.24
C ASP A 607 15.96 20.07 27.93
N ALA A 608 15.02 20.30 27.01
CA ALA A 608 15.33 20.89 25.71
C ALA A 608 15.57 22.41 25.78
N ALA A 609 15.20 23.08 26.87
CA ALA A 609 15.37 24.52 27.05
C ALA A 609 16.70 24.88 27.72
N LYS A 610 17.29 23.96 28.50
CA LYS A 610 18.48 24.21 29.32
C LYS A 610 19.44 23.02 29.29
N PRO A 611 20.76 23.22 29.48
CA PRO A 611 21.72 22.12 29.55
C PRO A 611 21.65 21.44 30.93
N GLN A 612 20.54 20.74 31.19
CA GLN A 612 20.33 20.03 32.46
C GLN A 612 19.61 18.71 32.27
N LEU A 613 19.81 17.80 33.22
CA LEU A 613 19.06 16.57 33.38
C LEU A 613 18.19 16.67 34.63
N TRP A 614 16.94 16.24 34.53
CA TRP A 614 16.05 16.10 35.67
C TRP A 614 16.09 14.66 36.17
N GLU A 615 16.21 14.52 37.47
CA GLU A 615 16.06 13.29 38.22
C GLU A 615 14.73 13.37 38.95
N PHE A 616 13.80 12.46 38.65
CA PHE A 616 12.49 12.37 39.31
C PHE A 616 12.35 11.02 40.00
N THR A 617 12.31 11.03 41.33
CA THR A 617 12.23 9.83 42.16
C THR A 617 10.77 9.53 42.53
N LEU A 618 10.33 8.29 42.26
CA LEU A 618 8.91 7.92 42.44
C LEU A 618 8.50 7.75 43.91
N ASP A 619 9.45 7.44 44.80
CA ASP A 619 9.18 7.23 46.24
C ASP A 619 8.80 8.52 46.98
N ASP A 620 9.53 9.62 46.73
CA ASP A 620 9.34 10.91 47.40
C ASP A 620 8.76 11.99 46.47
N GLN A 621 8.56 11.66 45.18
CA GLN A 621 7.93 12.49 44.16
C GLN A 621 8.61 13.86 44.02
N GLN A 622 9.95 13.88 44.15
CA GLN A 622 10.75 15.09 44.05
C GLN A 622 11.53 15.14 42.73
N PHE A 623 11.70 16.35 42.21
CA PHE A 623 12.59 16.64 41.10
C PHE A 623 13.91 17.23 41.62
N LYS A 624 15.03 16.74 41.09
CA LYS A 624 16.36 17.32 41.26
C LYS A 624 16.95 17.61 39.88
N SER A 625 17.46 18.82 39.67
CA SER A 625 18.14 19.18 38.42
C SER A 625 19.65 19.02 38.55
N HIS A 626 20.27 18.59 37.45
CA HIS A 626 21.71 18.44 37.30
C HIS A 626 22.16 19.20 36.05
N GLU A 627 22.74 20.38 36.25
CA GLU A 627 23.23 21.23 35.17
C GLU A 627 24.61 20.79 34.68
N PHE A 628 24.83 20.86 33.36
CA PHE A 628 26.11 20.59 32.73
C PHE A 628 26.54 21.75 31.83
N ASN A 629 27.83 21.76 31.48
CA ASN A 629 28.38 22.76 30.57
C ASN A 629 28.07 22.37 29.11
N GLY A 630 26.96 22.90 28.57
CA GLY A 630 26.51 22.69 27.20
C GLY A 630 25.44 23.70 26.80
N LEU A 631 24.70 23.44 25.72
CA LEU A 631 23.60 24.32 25.27
C LEU A 631 22.21 23.76 25.57
N THR A 632 21.99 22.48 25.26
CA THR A 632 20.71 21.80 25.50
C THR A 632 20.92 20.29 25.44
N THR A 633 19.99 19.52 26.00
CA THR A 633 19.95 18.06 25.83
C THR A 633 18.58 17.59 25.38
N ILE A 634 18.57 16.64 24.45
CA ILE A 634 17.33 16.08 23.91
C ILE A 634 17.28 14.59 24.19
N PHE A 635 18.25 13.82 23.70
CA PHE A 635 18.21 12.37 23.80
C PHE A 635 19.06 11.89 24.97
N ILE A 636 18.50 10.95 25.74
CA ILE A 636 19.20 10.29 26.84
C ILE A 636 19.06 8.77 26.76
N ASP A 637 20.04 8.08 27.34
CA ASP A 637 19.95 6.65 27.63
C ASP A 637 20.77 6.28 28.86
N ILE A 638 20.53 5.10 29.41
CA ILE A 638 21.15 4.63 30.65
C ILE A 638 21.96 3.37 30.34
N ASP A 639 23.24 3.35 30.72
CA ASP A 639 24.08 2.16 30.60
C ASP A 639 23.89 1.19 31.79
N GLN A 640 24.46 -0.02 31.72
CA GLN A 640 24.28 -1.03 32.78
C GLN A 640 24.94 -0.64 34.11
N ASN A 641 25.84 0.34 34.09
CA ASN A 641 26.50 0.86 35.29
C ASN A 641 25.69 1.98 35.97
N GLY A 642 24.59 2.41 35.33
CA GLY A 642 23.70 3.46 35.78
C GLY A 642 24.15 4.86 35.37
N LYS A 643 25.07 5.01 34.42
CA LYS A 643 25.42 6.34 33.89
C LYS A 643 24.39 6.80 32.87
N ILE A 644 24.08 8.09 32.92
CA ILE A 644 23.11 8.73 32.04
C ILE A 644 23.87 9.36 30.88
N TRP A 645 23.77 8.74 29.71
CA TRP A 645 24.34 9.25 28.47
C TRP A 645 23.36 10.22 27.81
N PHE A 646 23.87 11.33 27.28
CA PHE A 646 23.06 12.39 26.70
C PHE A 646 23.74 13.05 25.49
N THR A 647 22.96 13.77 24.69
CA THR A 647 23.46 14.50 23.51
C THR A 647 23.43 16.01 23.74
N ASP A 648 24.52 16.72 23.46
CA ASP A 648 24.54 18.18 23.30
C ASP A 648 24.61 18.52 21.81
N THR A 649 23.43 18.45 21.19
CA THR A 649 23.27 18.50 19.73
C THR A 649 23.87 19.75 19.10
N PRO A 650 23.65 20.98 19.61
CA PRO A 650 24.22 22.18 18.99
C PRO A 650 25.74 22.26 19.03
N ASN A 651 26.39 21.60 20.00
CA ASN A 651 27.85 21.60 20.13
C ASN A 651 28.53 20.38 19.48
N SER A 652 27.80 19.50 18.81
CA SER A 652 28.35 18.25 18.26
C SER A 652 29.03 17.39 19.34
N MET A 653 28.43 17.29 20.52
CA MET A 653 28.98 16.49 21.62
C MET A 653 27.97 15.45 22.13
N ILE A 654 28.50 14.39 22.74
CA ILE A 654 27.75 13.58 23.71
C ILE A 654 28.32 13.83 25.10
N GLY A 655 27.56 13.54 26.14
CA GLY A 655 28.05 13.53 27.51
C GLY A 655 27.54 12.32 28.28
N ASN A 656 28.16 12.06 29.42
CA ASN A 656 27.63 11.17 30.43
C ASN A 656 27.61 11.84 31.79
N PHE A 657 26.57 11.56 32.56
CA PHE A 657 26.44 11.91 33.96
C PHE A 657 26.55 10.63 34.79
N ASP A 658 27.38 10.63 35.81
CA ASP A 658 27.49 9.53 36.77
C ASP A 658 26.78 9.93 38.08
N PRO A 659 25.57 9.39 38.37
CA PRO A 659 24.82 9.73 39.56
C PRO A 659 25.55 9.41 40.87
N LYS A 660 26.49 8.45 40.88
CA LYS A 660 27.24 8.06 42.08
C LYS A 660 28.32 9.08 42.45
N THR A 661 28.87 9.76 41.45
CA THR A 661 29.94 10.74 41.65
C THR A 661 29.48 12.18 41.44
N GLU A 662 28.26 12.38 40.93
CA GLU A 662 27.68 13.66 40.51
C GLU A 662 28.59 14.42 39.52
N LYS A 663 29.25 13.69 38.62
CA LYS A 663 30.17 14.26 37.63
C LYS A 663 29.66 14.09 36.21
N PHE A 664 29.89 15.15 35.44
CA PHE A 664 29.69 15.16 34.00
C PHE A 664 31.01 14.99 33.26
N GLU A 665 30.97 14.21 32.18
CA GLU A 665 32.03 14.11 31.19
C GLU A 665 31.43 14.36 29.81
N THR A 666 32.05 15.23 29.02
CA THR A 666 31.65 15.51 27.64
C THR A 666 32.68 14.99 26.65
N ILE A 667 32.21 14.53 25.51
CA ILE A 667 33.00 13.92 24.44
C ILE A 667 32.60 14.60 23.14
N GLU A 668 33.57 15.26 22.51
CA GLU A 668 33.40 15.88 21.20
C GLU A 668 33.29 14.79 20.12
N ILE A 669 32.27 14.91 19.27
CA ILE A 669 32.06 14.01 18.15
C ILE A 669 32.95 14.51 17.01
N PRO A 670 33.84 13.68 16.45
CA PRO A 670 34.67 14.09 15.33
C PRO A 670 33.79 14.43 14.11
N VAL A 671 34.24 15.38 13.31
CA VAL A 671 33.60 15.69 12.01
C VAL A 671 33.83 14.50 11.07
N LEU A 672 32.75 13.84 10.65
CA LEU A 672 32.80 12.61 9.85
C LEU A 672 32.64 12.83 8.34
N ASP A 673 32.15 14.00 7.89
CA ASP A 673 32.02 14.36 6.48
C ASP A 673 32.90 15.57 6.11
N ILE A 674 33.44 15.59 4.90
CA ILE A 674 34.29 16.65 4.37
C ILE A 674 33.46 17.92 4.06
N ILE A 675 32.14 17.78 3.92
CA ILE A 675 31.22 18.85 3.49
C ILE A 675 30.53 19.54 4.68
N SER A 676 30.34 18.84 5.80
CA SER A 676 29.69 19.39 7.00
C SER A 676 30.73 19.99 7.95
N GLU A 677 30.45 21.16 8.52
CA GLU A 677 31.32 21.79 9.53
C GLU A 677 31.08 21.22 10.94
N GLN A 678 30.04 20.41 11.14
CA GLN A 678 29.60 19.86 12.43
C GLN A 678 28.95 18.47 12.28
N SER A 679 29.00 17.65 13.33
CA SER A 679 28.33 16.34 13.42
C SER A 679 27.12 16.47 14.34
N ILE A 680 25.90 16.18 13.85
CA ILE A 680 24.66 16.48 14.61
C ILE A 680 24.12 15.20 15.26
N PRO A 681 24.31 14.97 16.57
CA PRO A 681 23.76 13.80 17.24
C PRO A 681 22.25 13.92 17.45
N ILE A 682 21.52 12.91 17.00
CA ILE A 682 20.06 12.81 17.08
C ILE A 682 19.56 11.57 17.83
N ALA A 683 20.47 10.74 18.31
CA ALA A 683 20.13 9.66 19.23
C ALA A 683 21.39 9.20 19.95
N VAL A 684 21.21 8.71 21.18
CA VAL A 684 22.21 7.95 21.92
C VAL A 684 21.56 6.68 22.46
N LYS A 685 22.28 5.56 22.38
CA LYS A 685 21.87 4.26 22.92
C LYS A 685 23.05 3.51 23.54
N ALA A 686 22.84 2.93 24.71
CA ALA A 686 23.76 1.95 25.29
C ALA A 686 23.33 0.54 24.89
N ASP A 687 24.27 -0.31 24.47
CA ASP A 687 24.00 -1.72 24.22
C ASP A 687 24.27 -2.61 25.46
N PHE A 688 24.02 -3.92 25.32
CA PHE A 688 24.19 -4.86 26.43
C PHE A 688 25.65 -5.09 26.87
N GLU A 689 26.63 -4.52 26.17
CA GLU A 689 28.05 -4.58 26.50
C GLU A 689 28.60 -3.20 26.92
N ASP A 690 27.71 -2.25 27.28
CA ASP A 690 28.02 -0.85 27.62
C ASP A 690 28.71 -0.06 26.49
N ARG A 691 28.55 -0.47 25.23
CA ARG A 691 28.99 0.36 24.10
C ARG A 691 27.94 1.41 23.78
N ILE A 692 28.42 2.63 23.57
CA ILE A 692 27.57 3.77 23.26
C ILE A 692 27.49 3.98 21.75
N TRP A 693 26.28 3.83 21.23
CA TRP A 693 25.92 4.05 19.84
C TRP A 693 25.27 5.43 19.70
N VAL A 694 25.74 6.20 18.73
CA VAL A 694 25.24 7.55 18.45
C VAL A 694 24.81 7.62 16.99
N ALA A 695 23.59 8.10 16.75
CA ALA A 695 23.12 8.38 15.40
C ALA A 695 23.39 9.85 15.07
N LEU A 696 23.98 10.08 13.90
CA LEU A 696 24.32 11.41 13.40
C LEU A 696 23.53 11.72 12.13
N VAL A 697 23.07 12.96 11.99
CA VAL A 697 22.49 13.46 10.73
C VAL A 697 23.57 14.22 9.99
N ASP A 698 24.43 13.47 9.31
CA ASP A 698 25.50 14.03 8.49
C ASP A 698 25.19 13.81 7.00
N LYS A 699 24.01 14.25 6.51
CA LYS A 699 23.81 14.75 5.12
C LYS A 699 22.38 15.03 4.70
N ASN A 700 22.29 15.97 3.74
CA ASN A 700 21.53 15.79 2.50
C ASN A 700 22.37 15.04 1.46
#